data_AF-A0A2Y9PEE1-F1
#
_entry.id   AF-A0A2Y9PEE1-F1
#
_cell.length_a   1.000
_cell.length_b   1.000
_cell.length_c   1.000
_cell.angle_alpha   90.00
_cell.angle_beta   90.00
_cell.angle_gamma   90.00
#
_symmetry.space_group_name_H-M   'P 1'
#
loop_
_entity.id
_entity.type
_entity.pdbx_description
1 polymer ?
#
loop_
_entity_poly.entity_id
_entity_poly.type
_entity_poly.pdbx_seq_one_letter_code
_entity_poly.pdbx_strand_id
1 'polypeptide(L)'
;MQLAAESLQEADKWSTLSADIEETFKTQDIAVISAKLTGMQNSLMMLVDTPDYSEKCVHLEALKNRLEALASPQIVAAFTSQSVDQSKVFVKVFTEIDRMPQLLAYYYKCHKVQLLAAWQELCQTDLPLDRQLTGLYDALLGALHTQIQWAMQVFRNPYEVVTVLLIQTLGALVPSLPICLSSSVERAGPELELVKLLDFYDATAHFAKGLEMALLPHADEQTLVKVVELVDAVYGPYRPYQLKYGDMEEKNLLLQISAVPLERGEVIDCVQELSHSVNKLFGLASAAIDRCITFTNGLGTCGLLTALKSLFAKYVSDFTSTLYSIRKKYRLDDIPLNSLFQEDWAAFQNSIRIIATCGELLRQCGDLEQQLANRILSTAGKYLSESYSPRSLTGFQDSILTDKKTSARNPWQEYNYLQKDSPAEYGSLMEILYTLKEKGSGNHNLLSASRAALTRLNQQAHQLAFDSVFLRIKQQLLLISKMDSWNTAGIGETLTDDLPTFSLTPLEYISNIGQYIMSLPLNLEPFVTQEDSALELALHAGKLPFPPEQGDELPELDNMADSWLGSIARATMQTYCDAVLQIPELTPHSTKQLATDIDYLINVMDALGLQPSRTLQNIVMLLKAKPEDYRQVSKGLPRRLATTVAAMRGVDY
;
A
#
# COMPACT_ATOMS: atom_id res chain seq x y z
N MET A 1 5.38 72.46 33.19
CA MET A 1 4.27 73.43 33.18
C MET A 1 3.33 73.25 32.00
N GLN A 2 3.81 73.13 30.75
CA GLN A 2 2.93 72.86 29.59
C GLN A 2 2.08 71.59 29.74
N LEU A 3 2.69 70.45 30.06
CA LEU A 3 1.97 69.19 30.30
C LEU A 3 0.91 69.28 31.41
N ALA A 4 1.18 70.07 32.46
CA ALA A 4 0.22 70.28 33.55
C ALA A 4 -0.96 71.17 33.12
N ALA A 5 -0.72 72.20 32.30
CA ALA A 5 -1.77 73.05 31.74
C ALA A 5 -2.66 72.29 30.75
N GLU A 6 -2.05 71.44 29.91
CA GLU A 6 -2.76 70.56 28.96
C GLU A 6 -3.61 69.52 29.71
N SER A 7 -3.09 68.90 30.78
CA SER A 7 -3.87 67.97 31.61
C SER A 7 -5.07 68.64 32.30
N LEU A 8 -4.92 69.90 32.76
CA LEU A 8 -6.01 70.67 33.36
C LEU A 8 -7.08 71.03 32.34
N GLN A 9 -6.68 71.42 31.13
CA GLN A 9 -7.61 71.72 30.05
C GLN A 9 -8.39 70.48 29.61
N GLU A 10 -7.76 69.31 29.56
CA GLU A 10 -8.45 68.05 29.25
C GLU A 10 -9.33 67.54 30.40
N ALA A 11 -8.99 67.83 31.66
CA ALA A 11 -9.85 67.55 32.81
C ALA A 11 -11.15 68.38 32.78
N ASP A 12 -11.06 69.67 32.41
CA ASP A 12 -12.22 70.56 32.28
C ASP A 12 -13.11 70.16 31.09
N LYS A 13 -12.49 69.79 29.95
CA LYS A 13 -13.19 69.20 28.80
C LYS A 13 -13.92 67.91 29.18
N TRP A 14 -13.28 67.01 29.93
CA TRP A 14 -13.92 65.79 30.42
C TRP A 14 -15.14 66.11 31.29
N SER A 15 -15.01 67.05 32.24
CA SER A 15 -16.12 67.43 33.12
C SER A 15 -17.30 68.01 32.35
N THR A 16 -17.02 68.84 31.34
CA THR A 16 -18.06 69.43 30.47
C THR A 16 -18.74 68.36 29.62
N LEU A 17 -17.95 67.51 28.96
CA LEU A 17 -18.49 66.41 28.13
C LEU A 17 -19.30 65.42 28.97
N SER A 18 -18.85 65.09 30.17
CA SER A 18 -19.54 64.21 31.10
C SER A 18 -20.85 64.80 31.64
N ALA A 19 -20.95 66.12 31.79
CA ALA A 19 -22.20 66.78 32.19
C ALA A 19 -23.24 66.75 31.06
N ASP A 20 -22.78 66.97 29.83
CA ASP A 20 -23.67 67.08 28.67
C ASP A 20 -24.02 65.73 28.03
N ILE A 21 -23.36 64.63 28.43
CA ILE A 21 -23.51 63.34 27.77
C ILE A 21 -24.93 62.79 27.90
N GLU A 22 -25.56 62.93 29.07
CA GLU A 22 -26.92 62.45 29.34
C GLU A 22 -27.97 63.20 28.51
N GLU A 23 -27.76 64.48 28.23
CA GLU A 23 -28.64 65.23 27.35
C GLU A 23 -28.50 64.76 25.89
N THR A 24 -27.27 64.47 25.44
CA THR A 24 -27.09 63.89 24.11
C THR A 24 -27.63 62.48 23.96
N PHE A 25 -27.61 61.65 25.00
CA PHE A 25 -28.27 60.35 24.91
C PHE A 25 -29.78 60.46 24.70
N LYS A 26 -30.42 61.58 25.06
CA LYS A 26 -31.85 61.81 24.80
C LYS A 26 -32.16 62.10 23.32
N THR A 27 -31.19 62.56 22.53
CA THR A 27 -31.41 62.82 21.10
C THR A 27 -31.53 61.55 20.27
N GLN A 28 -31.06 60.42 20.80
CA GLN A 28 -30.98 59.11 20.11
C GLN A 28 -30.18 59.13 18.80
N ASP A 29 -29.44 60.20 18.52
CA ASP A 29 -28.60 60.32 17.33
C ASP A 29 -27.23 59.68 17.59
N ILE A 30 -27.02 58.51 16.99
CA ILE A 30 -25.85 57.66 17.19
C ILE A 30 -24.55 58.38 16.80
N ALA A 31 -24.57 59.20 15.75
CA ALA A 31 -23.37 59.90 15.28
C ALA A 31 -22.98 61.06 16.19
N VAL A 32 -23.97 61.78 16.73
CA VAL A 32 -23.73 62.87 17.70
C VAL A 32 -23.23 62.31 19.03
N ILE A 33 -23.82 61.20 19.49
CA ILE A 33 -23.40 60.54 20.72
C ILE A 33 -21.98 59.97 20.56
N SER A 34 -21.65 59.34 19.43
CA SER A 34 -20.31 58.79 19.19
C SER A 34 -19.24 59.89 19.19
N ALA A 35 -19.49 61.03 18.54
CA ALA A 35 -18.54 62.13 18.49
C ALA A 35 -18.18 62.66 19.89
N LYS A 36 -19.18 62.75 20.80
CA LYS A 36 -18.93 63.11 22.19
C LYS A 36 -18.15 62.04 22.96
N LEU A 37 -18.47 60.77 22.77
CA LEU A 37 -17.73 59.67 23.42
C LEU A 37 -16.28 59.60 22.95
N THR A 38 -16.00 59.84 21.68
CA THR A 38 -14.63 59.93 21.15
C THR A 38 -13.89 61.12 21.75
N GLY A 39 -14.56 62.26 21.92
CA GLY A 39 -14.03 63.41 22.66
C GLY A 39 -13.65 63.06 24.10
N MET A 40 -14.54 62.37 24.82
CA MET A 40 -14.27 61.88 26.17
C MET A 40 -13.09 60.90 26.19
N GLN A 41 -13.00 59.98 25.23
CA GLN A 41 -11.89 59.02 25.13
C GLN A 41 -10.53 59.71 24.91
N ASN A 42 -10.48 60.74 24.07
CA ASN A 42 -9.26 61.51 23.82
C ASN A 42 -8.84 62.31 25.06
N SER A 43 -9.79 62.95 25.76
CA SER A 43 -9.50 63.65 27.01
C SER A 43 -9.01 62.69 28.09
N LEU A 44 -9.58 61.49 28.18
CA LEU A 44 -9.17 60.46 29.14
C LEU A 44 -7.75 59.95 28.87
N MET A 45 -7.33 59.82 27.62
CA MET A 45 -5.98 59.39 27.25
C MET A 45 -4.88 60.34 27.77
N MET A 46 -5.19 61.61 27.99
CA MET A 46 -4.27 62.62 28.55
C MET A 46 -4.30 62.71 30.08
N LEU A 47 -5.21 61.99 30.75
CA LEU A 47 -5.47 62.06 32.19
C LEU A 47 -5.00 60.82 32.97
N VAL A 48 -4.07 60.04 32.40
CA VAL A 48 -3.59 58.76 32.95
C VAL A 48 -3.02 58.90 34.37
N ASP A 49 -2.40 60.04 34.70
CA ASP A 49 -1.77 60.29 36.00
C ASP A 49 -2.73 60.79 37.09
N THR A 50 -4.05 60.81 36.84
CA THR A 50 -5.05 61.25 37.82
C THR A 50 -5.52 60.11 38.74
N PRO A 51 -5.75 60.36 40.05
CA PRO A 51 -6.13 59.31 41.00
C PRO A 51 -7.48 58.65 40.66
N ASP A 52 -8.40 59.39 40.04
CA ASP A 52 -9.75 58.93 39.69
C ASP A 52 -9.82 58.31 38.27
N TYR A 53 -8.67 58.07 37.63
CA TYR A 53 -8.59 57.59 36.25
C TYR A 53 -9.37 56.30 36.04
N SER A 54 -9.25 55.34 36.97
CA SER A 54 -9.96 54.05 36.88
C SER A 54 -11.48 54.19 36.90
N GLU A 55 -12.02 55.10 37.70
CA GLU A 55 -13.47 55.34 37.77
C GLU A 55 -13.98 55.99 36.47
N LYS A 56 -13.19 56.90 35.90
CA LYS A 56 -13.50 57.54 34.61
C LYS A 56 -13.47 56.55 33.44
N CYS A 57 -12.55 55.58 33.44
CA CYS A 57 -12.54 54.48 32.46
C CYS A 57 -13.86 53.70 32.53
N VAL A 58 -14.21 53.20 33.73
CA VAL A 58 -15.44 52.42 33.94
C VAL A 58 -16.68 53.19 33.50
N HIS A 59 -16.73 54.49 33.78
CA HIS A 59 -17.82 55.35 33.33
C HIS A 59 -17.87 55.46 31.80
N LEU A 60 -16.73 55.66 31.13
CA LEU A 60 -16.65 55.69 29.67
C LEU A 60 -17.09 54.36 29.05
N GLU A 61 -16.65 53.22 29.62
CA GLU A 61 -17.07 51.90 29.16
C GLU A 61 -18.57 51.68 29.32
N ALA A 62 -19.17 52.14 30.42
CA ALA A 62 -20.61 52.07 30.64
C ALA A 62 -21.39 52.90 29.60
N LEU A 63 -20.92 54.11 29.28
CA LEU A 63 -21.52 54.95 28.24
C LEU A 63 -21.39 54.31 26.85
N LYS A 64 -20.23 53.73 26.52
CA LYS A 64 -20.04 52.98 25.27
C LYS A 64 -20.98 51.77 25.19
N ASN A 65 -21.17 51.02 26.28
CA ASN A 65 -22.14 49.91 26.35
C ASN A 65 -23.58 50.39 26.09
N ARG A 66 -23.95 51.55 26.64
CA ARG A 66 -25.28 52.14 26.44
C ARG A 66 -25.49 52.57 24.98
N LEU A 67 -24.49 53.16 24.33
CA LEU A 67 -24.54 53.46 22.90
C LEU A 67 -24.69 52.19 22.06
N GLU A 68 -23.92 51.14 22.36
CA GLU A 68 -24.01 49.86 21.67
C GLU A 68 -25.41 49.24 21.79
N ALA A 69 -26.00 49.26 23.00
CA ALA A 69 -27.35 48.76 23.23
C ALA A 69 -28.42 49.53 22.43
N LEU A 70 -28.27 50.86 22.31
CA LEU A 70 -29.15 51.70 21.49
C LEU A 70 -28.99 51.42 19.98
N ALA A 71 -27.75 51.17 19.53
CA ALA A 71 -27.45 50.93 18.12
C ALA A 71 -27.79 49.49 17.67
N SER A 72 -27.82 48.51 18.58
CA SER A 72 -27.96 47.08 18.27
C SER A 72 -29.12 46.74 17.32
N PRO A 73 -30.37 47.21 17.52
CA PRO A 73 -31.48 46.90 16.60
C PRO A 73 -31.27 47.47 15.19
N GLN A 74 -30.68 48.67 15.09
CA GLN A 74 -30.40 49.33 13.82
C GLN A 74 -29.25 48.65 13.07
N ILE A 75 -28.22 48.21 13.81
CA ILE A 75 -27.09 47.43 13.26
C ILE A 75 -27.60 46.11 12.69
N VAL A 76 -28.43 45.37 13.44
CA VAL A 76 -29.01 44.10 12.98
C VAL A 76 -29.86 44.31 11.73
N ALA A 77 -30.69 45.36 11.70
CA ALA A 77 -31.49 45.69 10.52
C ALA A 77 -30.61 46.04 9.30
N ALA A 78 -29.57 46.85 9.49
CA ALA A 78 -28.64 47.25 8.41
C ALA A 78 -27.89 46.04 7.84
N PHE A 79 -27.36 45.15 8.69
CA PHE A 79 -26.65 43.96 8.24
C PHE A 79 -27.58 42.90 7.62
N THR A 80 -28.78 42.70 8.17
CA THR A 80 -29.74 41.73 7.61
C THR A 80 -30.27 42.17 6.23
N SER A 81 -30.44 43.48 6.03
CA SER A 81 -30.84 44.06 4.73
C SER A 81 -29.67 44.31 3.77
N GLN A 82 -28.43 44.02 4.19
CA GLN A 82 -27.20 44.30 3.43
C GLN A 82 -27.06 45.77 2.99
N SER A 83 -27.61 46.71 3.76
CA SER A 83 -27.53 48.14 3.44
C SER A 83 -26.09 48.66 3.61
N VAL A 84 -25.43 48.99 2.49
CA VAL A 84 -24.03 49.46 2.47
C VAL A 84 -23.87 50.80 3.18
N ASP A 85 -24.76 51.75 2.92
CA ASP A 85 -24.62 53.12 3.42
C ASP A 85 -24.80 53.19 4.94
N GLN A 86 -25.82 52.51 5.48
CA GLN A 86 -26.03 52.43 6.92
C GLN A 86 -24.90 51.66 7.62
N SER A 87 -24.43 50.58 7.01
CA SER A 87 -23.31 49.79 7.55
C SER A 87 -22.01 50.60 7.63
N LYS A 88 -21.71 51.44 6.62
CA LYS A 88 -20.56 52.35 6.66
C LYS A 88 -20.62 53.35 7.81
N VAL A 89 -21.81 53.87 8.12
CA VAL A 89 -22.01 54.77 9.27
C VAL A 89 -21.68 54.04 10.57
N PHE A 90 -22.19 52.82 10.76
CA PHE A 90 -21.89 52.03 11.96
C PHE A 90 -20.41 51.62 12.05
N VAL A 91 -19.77 51.25 10.94
CA VAL A 91 -18.32 50.97 10.92
C VAL A 91 -17.53 52.19 11.35
N LYS A 92 -17.85 53.38 10.85
CA LYS A 92 -17.19 54.61 11.27
C LYS A 92 -17.36 54.85 12.77
N VAL A 93 -18.60 54.81 13.27
CA VAL A 93 -18.93 55.03 14.69
C VAL A 93 -18.19 54.02 15.59
N PHE A 94 -18.24 52.73 15.27
CA PHE A 94 -17.62 51.68 16.08
C PHE A 94 -16.10 51.63 15.98
N THR A 95 -15.52 52.16 14.89
CA THR A 95 -14.07 52.39 14.80
C THR A 95 -13.66 53.55 15.72
N GLU A 96 -14.41 54.64 15.73
CA GLU A 96 -14.11 55.83 16.55
C GLU A 96 -14.18 55.55 18.07
N ILE A 97 -15.14 54.74 18.51
CA ILE A 97 -15.30 54.36 19.93
C ILE A 97 -14.47 53.13 20.35
N ASP A 98 -13.61 52.62 19.45
CA ASP A 98 -12.76 51.45 19.68
C ASP A 98 -13.55 50.17 20.06
N ARG A 99 -14.60 49.85 19.30
CA ARG A 99 -15.48 48.67 19.49
C ARG A 99 -15.75 47.88 18.22
N MET A 100 -14.79 47.86 17.30
CA MET A 100 -14.93 47.07 16.07
C MET A 100 -15.18 45.57 16.29
N PRO A 101 -14.58 44.89 17.29
CA PRO A 101 -14.88 43.47 17.54
C PRO A 101 -16.36 43.20 17.85
N GLN A 102 -17.03 44.10 18.58
CA GLN A 102 -18.45 43.99 18.92
C GLN A 102 -19.31 44.17 17.67
N LEU A 103 -19.00 45.15 16.81
CA LEU A 103 -19.70 45.33 15.54
C LEU A 103 -19.58 44.09 14.64
N LEU A 104 -18.36 43.53 14.54
CA LEU A 104 -18.12 42.29 13.80
C LEU A 104 -18.93 41.11 14.38
N ALA A 105 -19.08 41.02 15.70
CA ALA A 105 -19.93 39.99 16.32
C ALA A 105 -21.40 40.08 15.86
N TYR A 106 -21.96 41.29 15.70
CA TYR A 106 -23.31 41.46 15.12
C TYR A 106 -23.34 41.04 13.65
N TYR A 107 -22.35 41.44 12.86
CA TYR A 107 -22.23 41.05 11.45
C TYR A 107 -22.21 39.52 11.30
N TYR A 108 -21.36 38.83 12.07
CA TYR A 108 -21.27 37.37 12.07
C TYR A 108 -22.57 36.72 12.51
N LYS A 109 -23.21 37.22 13.58
CA LYS A 109 -24.47 36.67 14.07
C LYS A 109 -25.57 36.72 13.00
N CYS A 110 -25.72 37.84 12.29
CA CYS A 110 -26.78 38.00 11.30
C CYS A 110 -26.61 37.04 10.11
N HIS A 111 -25.40 37.00 9.53
CA HIS A 111 -25.13 36.18 8.35
C HIS A 111 -25.05 34.69 8.67
N LYS A 112 -24.46 34.34 9.83
CA LYS A 112 -24.38 32.94 10.28
C LYS A 112 -25.76 32.32 10.42
N VAL A 113 -26.75 33.03 10.96
CA VAL A 113 -28.12 32.48 11.12
C VAL A 113 -28.73 32.09 9.77
N GLN A 114 -28.51 32.88 8.71
CA GLN A 114 -29.01 32.56 7.37
C GLN A 114 -28.36 31.29 6.80
N LEU A 115 -27.05 31.15 6.96
CA LEU A 115 -26.31 29.98 6.48
C LEU A 115 -26.65 28.71 7.27
N LEU A 116 -26.85 28.83 8.59
CA LEU A 116 -27.30 27.72 9.43
C LEU A 116 -28.73 27.28 9.08
N ALA A 117 -29.62 28.22 8.74
CA ALA A 117 -30.96 27.87 8.29
C ALA A 117 -30.93 27.10 6.95
N ALA A 118 -30.10 27.54 5.99
CA ALA A 118 -29.93 26.82 4.73
C ALA A 118 -29.42 25.38 4.95
N TRP A 119 -28.50 25.16 5.90
CA TRP A 119 -28.06 23.82 6.27
C TRP A 119 -29.18 22.96 6.89
N GLN A 120 -29.98 23.55 7.78
CA GLN A 120 -31.10 22.86 8.42
C GLN A 120 -32.17 22.46 7.41
N GLU A 121 -32.45 23.29 6.41
CA GLU A 121 -33.36 22.97 5.31
C GLU A 121 -32.80 21.81 4.47
N LEU A 122 -31.51 21.84 4.12
CA LEU A 122 -30.86 20.74 3.39
C LEU A 122 -30.91 19.42 4.16
N CYS A 123 -30.69 19.44 5.48
CA CYS A 123 -30.77 18.25 6.33
C CYS A 123 -32.18 17.63 6.40
N GLN A 124 -33.22 18.41 6.14
CA GLN A 124 -34.60 17.93 6.11
C GLN A 124 -34.98 17.29 4.78
N THR A 125 -34.14 17.41 3.75
CA THR A 125 -34.38 16.78 2.45
C THR A 125 -34.06 15.28 2.48
N ASP A 126 -34.78 14.50 1.67
CA ASP A 126 -34.51 13.05 1.47
C ASP A 126 -33.26 12.77 0.61
N LEU A 127 -32.45 13.80 0.32
CA LEU A 127 -31.23 13.65 -0.45
C LEU A 127 -30.15 12.90 0.35
N PRO A 128 -29.29 12.12 -0.33
CA PRO A 128 -28.16 11.48 0.34
C PRO A 128 -27.13 12.53 0.79
N LEU A 129 -26.33 12.20 1.81
CA LEU A 129 -25.44 13.15 2.48
C LEU A 129 -24.42 13.80 1.52
N ASP A 130 -23.93 13.09 0.50
CA ASP A 130 -23.02 13.65 -0.51
C ASP A 130 -23.62 14.86 -1.23
N ARG A 131 -24.92 14.78 -1.57
CA ARG A 131 -25.66 15.88 -2.20
C ARG A 131 -26.00 16.99 -1.22
N GLN A 132 -26.33 16.65 0.02
CA GLN A 132 -26.53 17.64 1.07
C GLN A 132 -25.24 18.43 1.35
N LEU A 133 -24.08 17.76 1.40
CA LEU A 133 -22.76 18.39 1.55
C LEU A 133 -22.41 19.28 0.37
N THR A 134 -22.64 18.81 -0.87
CA THR A 134 -22.41 19.65 -2.06
C THR A 134 -23.28 20.91 -2.02
N GLY A 135 -24.56 20.78 -1.67
CA GLY A 135 -25.46 21.93 -1.53
C GLY A 135 -25.01 22.92 -0.43
N LEU A 136 -24.54 22.42 0.71
CA LEU A 136 -23.96 23.25 1.76
C LEU A 136 -22.73 24.00 1.26
N TYR A 137 -21.81 23.30 0.60
CA TYR A 137 -20.57 23.86 0.09
C TYR A 137 -20.80 24.90 -1.00
N ASP A 138 -21.76 24.68 -1.89
CA ASP A 138 -22.18 25.66 -2.91
C ASP A 138 -22.79 26.90 -2.25
N ALA A 139 -23.63 26.74 -1.23
CA ALA A 139 -24.20 27.85 -0.46
C ALA A 139 -23.11 28.65 0.26
N LEU A 140 -22.11 28.00 0.86
CA LEU A 140 -20.99 28.64 1.53
C LEU A 140 -20.06 29.37 0.54
N LEU A 141 -19.77 28.79 -0.63
CA LEU A 141 -18.99 29.46 -1.68
C LEU A 141 -19.73 30.66 -2.27
N GLY A 142 -21.03 30.51 -2.53
CA GLY A 142 -21.88 31.62 -2.98
C GLY A 142 -21.91 32.75 -1.94
N ALA A 143 -22.04 32.41 -0.67
CA ALA A 143 -21.97 33.36 0.43
C ALA A 143 -20.59 34.02 0.52
N LEU A 144 -19.50 33.27 0.37
CA LEU A 144 -18.15 33.83 0.34
C LEU A 144 -18.01 34.91 -0.73
N HIS A 145 -18.37 34.60 -1.98
CA HIS A 145 -18.22 35.55 -3.09
C HIS A 145 -19.09 36.80 -2.90
N THR A 146 -20.36 36.62 -2.53
CA THR A 146 -21.28 37.75 -2.29
C THR A 146 -20.83 38.61 -1.12
N GLN A 147 -20.41 37.99 -0.02
CA GLN A 147 -19.97 38.71 1.18
C GLN A 147 -18.61 39.38 1.00
N ILE A 148 -17.68 38.82 0.22
CA ILE A 148 -16.42 39.51 -0.10
C ILE A 148 -16.71 40.80 -0.88
N GLN A 149 -17.56 40.75 -1.92
CA GLN A 149 -17.92 41.93 -2.71
C GLN A 149 -18.62 43.01 -1.88
N TRP A 150 -19.45 42.60 -0.92
CA TRP A 150 -20.10 43.52 0.00
C TRP A 150 -19.12 44.08 1.04
N ALA A 151 -18.31 43.22 1.67
CA ALA A 151 -17.35 43.59 2.70
C ALA A 151 -16.27 44.53 2.16
N MET A 152 -15.86 44.41 0.90
CA MET A 152 -14.92 45.36 0.26
C MET A 152 -15.43 46.80 0.31
N GLN A 153 -16.74 47.01 0.35
CA GLN A 153 -17.33 48.35 0.40
C GLN A 153 -17.45 48.90 1.83
N VAL A 154 -17.40 48.03 2.85
CA VAL A 154 -17.79 48.36 4.23
C VAL A 154 -16.62 48.23 5.21
N PHE A 155 -15.80 47.20 5.10
CA PHE A 155 -14.70 46.88 6.01
C PHE A 155 -13.33 47.11 5.37
N ARG A 156 -12.30 47.32 6.20
CA ARG A 156 -10.91 47.48 5.75
C ARG A 156 -10.26 46.15 5.34
N ASN A 157 -10.54 45.06 6.08
CA ASN A 157 -10.01 43.71 5.84
C ASN A 157 -11.14 42.75 5.42
N PRO A 158 -11.67 42.84 4.19
CA PRO A 158 -12.85 42.07 3.78
C PRO A 158 -12.60 40.56 3.79
N TYR A 159 -11.43 40.11 3.34
CA TYR A 159 -11.09 38.68 3.27
C TYR A 159 -11.01 38.02 4.64
N GLU A 160 -10.36 38.68 5.61
CA GLU A 160 -10.29 38.21 7.00
C GLU A 160 -11.69 38.10 7.62
N VAL A 161 -12.51 39.15 7.45
CA VAL A 161 -13.87 39.18 8.01
C VAL A 161 -14.71 38.01 7.46
N VAL A 162 -14.72 37.79 6.15
CA VAL A 162 -15.52 36.71 5.56
C VAL A 162 -14.94 35.33 5.90
N THR A 163 -13.61 35.19 6.00
CA THR A 163 -12.96 33.95 6.46
C THR A 163 -13.42 33.57 7.88
N VAL A 164 -13.45 34.54 8.80
CA VAL A 164 -13.96 34.34 10.17
C VAL A 164 -15.45 33.97 10.18
N LEU A 165 -16.27 34.58 9.30
CA LEU A 165 -17.68 34.19 9.15
C LEU A 165 -17.81 32.70 8.76
N LEU A 166 -17.02 32.22 7.79
CA LEU A 166 -17.03 30.82 7.38
C LEU A 166 -16.59 29.89 8.51
N ILE A 167 -15.51 30.20 9.22
CA ILE A 167 -15.02 29.41 10.36
C ILE A 167 -16.13 29.27 11.43
N GLN A 168 -16.74 30.40 11.81
CA GLN A 168 -17.80 30.39 12.81
C GLN A 168 -19.07 29.66 12.34
N THR A 169 -19.36 29.70 11.05
CA THR A 169 -20.51 29.00 10.48
C THR A 169 -20.27 27.50 10.49
N LEU A 170 -19.13 27.03 9.97
CA LEU A 170 -18.74 25.62 9.96
C LEU A 170 -18.69 25.03 11.38
N GLY A 171 -18.16 25.79 12.36
CA GLY A 171 -18.11 25.37 13.76
C GLY A 171 -19.47 25.35 14.48
N ALA A 172 -20.49 26.02 13.94
CA ALA A 172 -21.82 26.13 14.56
C ALA A 172 -22.91 25.35 13.82
N LEU A 173 -22.55 24.52 12.83
CA LEU A 173 -23.50 23.68 12.09
C LEU A 173 -24.25 22.73 13.04
N VAL A 174 -25.58 22.67 12.88
CA VAL A 174 -26.46 21.77 13.61
C VAL A 174 -27.39 21.06 12.61
N PRO A 175 -27.31 19.72 12.45
CA PRO A 175 -26.29 18.83 13.03
C PRO A 175 -24.87 19.16 12.54
N SER A 176 -23.86 18.84 13.35
CA SER A 176 -22.46 19.11 12.99
C SER A 176 -21.95 18.10 11.95
N LEU A 177 -21.00 18.51 11.10
CA LEU A 177 -20.43 17.64 10.07
C LEU A 177 -19.90 16.31 10.61
N PRO A 178 -19.19 16.24 11.77
CA PRO A 178 -18.76 14.97 12.34
C PRO A 178 -19.92 14.01 12.68
N ILE A 179 -21.06 14.53 13.14
CA ILE A 179 -22.26 13.73 13.47
C ILE A 179 -22.91 13.22 12.18
N CYS A 180 -23.02 14.05 11.15
CA CYS A 180 -23.55 13.64 9.85
C CYS A 180 -22.70 12.55 9.20
N LEU A 181 -21.36 12.71 9.22
CA LEU A 181 -20.43 11.73 8.68
C LEU A 181 -20.51 10.41 9.44
N SER A 182 -20.41 10.42 10.77
CA SER A 182 -20.47 9.19 11.59
C SER A 182 -21.77 8.43 11.38
N SER A 183 -22.92 9.10 11.46
CA SER A 183 -24.23 8.45 11.26
C SER A 183 -24.41 7.86 9.85
N SER A 184 -23.83 8.49 8.83
CA SER A 184 -23.91 8.00 7.45
C SER A 184 -22.97 6.82 7.20
N VAL A 185 -21.78 6.85 7.79
CA VAL A 185 -20.79 5.76 7.74
C VAL A 185 -21.31 4.53 8.49
N GLU A 186 -21.86 4.72 9.70
CA GLU A 186 -22.47 3.63 10.48
C GLU A 186 -23.62 2.96 9.72
N ARG A 187 -24.43 3.75 9.00
CA ARG A 187 -25.53 3.24 8.17
C ARG A 187 -25.07 2.45 6.95
N ALA A 188 -23.92 2.82 6.37
CA ALA A 188 -23.36 2.13 5.21
C ALA A 188 -22.80 0.74 5.57
N GLY A 189 -22.40 0.55 6.83
CA GLY A 189 -21.80 -0.69 7.32
C GLY A 189 -20.29 -0.79 7.01
N PRO A 190 -19.61 -1.82 7.56
CA PRO A 190 -18.16 -1.91 7.54
C PRO A 190 -17.57 -2.15 6.14
N GLU A 191 -18.35 -2.66 5.19
CA GLU A 191 -17.88 -2.97 3.83
C GLU A 191 -17.78 -1.71 2.95
N LEU A 192 -18.62 -0.70 3.22
CA LEU A 192 -18.73 0.51 2.40
C LEU A 192 -18.28 1.78 3.12
N GLU A 193 -17.83 1.67 4.38
CA GLU A 193 -17.36 2.77 5.23
C GLU A 193 -16.33 3.64 4.50
N LEU A 194 -15.25 3.04 3.98
CA LEU A 194 -14.18 3.79 3.31
C LEU A 194 -14.63 4.42 1.99
N VAL A 195 -15.42 3.68 1.19
CA VAL A 195 -15.93 4.18 -0.10
C VAL A 195 -16.82 5.40 0.12
N LYS A 196 -17.70 5.36 1.13
CA LYS A 196 -18.56 6.50 1.45
C LYS A 196 -17.79 7.70 2.00
N LEU A 197 -16.76 7.45 2.81
CA LEU A 197 -15.89 8.53 3.28
C LEU A 197 -15.17 9.23 2.13
N LEU A 198 -14.75 8.49 1.11
CA LEU A 198 -14.14 9.07 -0.10
C LEU A 198 -15.14 9.91 -0.89
N ASP A 199 -16.37 9.42 -1.10
CA ASP A 199 -17.44 10.19 -1.77
C ASP A 199 -17.66 11.56 -1.07
N PHE A 200 -17.71 11.55 0.27
CA PHE A 200 -17.90 12.78 1.05
C PHE A 200 -16.67 13.69 0.99
N TYR A 201 -15.48 13.10 1.10
CA TYR A 201 -14.22 13.83 1.05
C TYR A 201 -14.01 14.49 -0.31
N ASP A 202 -14.40 13.84 -1.40
CA ASP A 202 -14.34 14.43 -2.74
C ASP A 202 -15.16 15.72 -2.80
N ALA A 203 -16.39 15.73 -2.29
CA ALA A 203 -17.20 16.95 -2.22
C ALA A 203 -16.51 18.05 -1.39
N THR A 204 -15.90 17.69 -0.26
CA THR A 204 -15.14 18.62 0.58
C THR A 204 -13.87 19.14 -0.11
N ALA A 205 -13.17 18.30 -0.89
CA ALA A 205 -11.97 18.69 -1.62
C ALA A 205 -12.29 19.67 -2.75
N HIS A 206 -13.41 19.48 -3.46
CA HIS A 206 -13.91 20.44 -4.45
C HIS A 206 -14.22 21.80 -3.80
N PHE A 207 -14.88 21.78 -2.65
CA PHE A 207 -15.14 22.98 -1.85
C PHE A 207 -13.85 23.69 -1.41
N ALA A 208 -12.91 22.94 -0.85
CA ALA A 208 -11.61 23.46 -0.41
C ALA A 208 -10.83 24.10 -1.56
N LYS A 209 -10.82 23.49 -2.75
CA LYS A 209 -10.20 24.07 -3.95
C LYS A 209 -10.90 25.38 -4.39
N GLY A 210 -12.22 25.46 -4.26
CA GLY A 210 -12.98 26.70 -4.47
C GLY A 210 -12.56 27.81 -3.52
N LEU A 211 -12.40 27.49 -2.23
CA LEU A 211 -11.92 28.41 -1.21
C LEU A 211 -10.47 28.85 -1.46
N GLU A 212 -9.59 27.92 -1.82
CA GLU A 212 -8.19 28.18 -2.17
C GLU A 212 -8.11 29.20 -3.31
N MET A 213 -8.84 28.98 -4.41
CA MET A 213 -8.84 29.88 -5.57
C MET A 213 -9.39 31.28 -5.24
N ALA A 214 -10.34 31.37 -4.31
CA ALA A 214 -10.96 32.65 -3.92
C ALA A 214 -10.09 33.46 -2.95
N LEU A 215 -9.43 32.80 -1.99
CA LEU A 215 -8.75 33.46 -0.87
C LEU A 215 -7.24 33.63 -1.09
N LEU A 216 -6.57 32.68 -1.75
CA LEU A 216 -5.11 32.69 -1.91
C LEU A 216 -4.57 33.93 -2.67
N PRO A 217 -5.21 34.43 -3.75
CA PRO A 217 -4.66 35.57 -4.51
C PRO A 217 -4.64 36.89 -3.71
N HIS A 218 -5.33 36.95 -2.58
CA HIS A 218 -5.53 38.16 -1.77
C HIS A 218 -5.03 37.98 -0.33
N ALA A 219 -4.24 36.93 -0.07
CA ALA A 219 -3.80 36.57 1.27
C ALA A 219 -2.60 37.42 1.72
N ASP A 220 -2.80 38.24 2.75
CA ASP A 220 -1.73 38.84 3.55
C ASP A 220 -1.38 37.95 4.77
N GLU A 221 -0.33 38.29 5.53
CA GLU A 221 0.12 37.48 6.67
C GLU A 221 -0.98 37.25 7.73
N GLN A 222 -1.84 38.24 7.98
CA GLN A 222 -2.93 38.13 8.96
C GLN A 222 -4.08 37.25 8.45
N THR A 223 -4.45 37.41 7.18
CA THR A 223 -5.46 36.57 6.53
C THR A 223 -4.98 35.13 6.41
N LEU A 224 -3.69 34.87 6.20
CA LEU A 224 -3.13 33.52 6.15
C LEU A 224 -3.34 32.74 7.45
N VAL A 225 -3.19 33.37 8.62
CA VAL A 225 -3.46 32.71 9.91
C VAL A 225 -4.92 32.27 10.00
N LYS A 226 -5.86 33.12 9.56
CA LYS A 226 -7.28 32.76 9.50
C LYS A 226 -7.59 31.72 8.44
N VAL A 227 -6.89 31.72 7.32
CA VAL A 227 -7.01 30.67 6.31
C VAL A 227 -6.57 29.32 6.88
N VAL A 228 -5.51 29.25 7.71
CA VAL A 228 -5.12 28.01 8.42
C VAL A 228 -6.24 27.51 9.34
N GLU A 229 -6.85 28.41 10.13
CA GLU A 229 -8.01 28.05 10.98
C GLU A 229 -9.19 27.54 10.14
N LEU A 230 -9.43 28.12 8.96
CA LEU A 230 -10.46 27.67 8.03
C LEU A 230 -10.15 26.29 7.44
N VAL A 231 -8.92 26.04 7.03
CA VAL A 231 -8.47 24.71 6.56
C VAL A 231 -8.69 23.65 7.65
N ASP A 232 -8.34 23.96 8.91
CA ASP A 232 -8.62 23.09 10.06
C ASP A 232 -10.12 22.83 10.24
N ALA A 233 -10.99 23.84 10.05
CA ALA A 233 -12.43 23.69 10.14
C ALA A 233 -13.04 22.85 9.01
N VAL A 234 -12.48 22.92 7.79
CA VAL A 234 -12.95 22.19 6.61
C VAL A 234 -12.55 20.72 6.65
N TYR A 235 -11.28 20.41 6.94
CA TYR A 235 -10.76 19.04 6.95
C TYR A 235 -10.86 18.34 8.32
N GLY A 236 -11.03 19.11 9.40
CA GLY A 236 -11.15 18.61 10.78
C GLY A 236 -12.13 17.44 10.95
N PRO A 237 -13.33 17.45 10.34
CA PRO A 237 -14.29 16.34 10.44
C PRO A 237 -13.77 14.99 9.93
N TYR A 238 -12.81 14.98 8.99
CA TYR A 238 -12.24 13.75 8.41
C TYR A 238 -11.04 13.23 9.19
N ARG A 239 -10.46 14.04 10.08
CA ARG A 239 -9.22 13.71 10.79
C ARG A 239 -9.27 12.37 11.55
N PRO A 240 -10.33 12.03 12.31
CA PRO A 240 -10.39 10.76 13.03
C PRO A 240 -10.37 9.54 12.10
N TYR A 241 -10.89 9.70 10.87
CA TYR A 241 -10.89 8.67 9.84
C TYR A 241 -9.53 8.60 9.13
N GLN A 242 -8.90 9.74 8.84
CA GLN A 242 -7.55 9.79 8.25
C GLN A 242 -6.51 9.11 9.16
N LEU A 243 -6.60 9.28 10.48
CA LEU A 243 -5.73 8.58 11.44
C LEU A 243 -5.95 7.06 11.44
N LYS A 244 -7.17 6.59 11.13
CA LYS A 244 -7.53 5.16 11.05
C LYS A 244 -7.46 4.62 9.62
N TYR A 245 -6.91 5.39 8.68
CA TYR A 245 -6.95 5.03 7.26
C TYR A 245 -6.30 3.67 6.98
N GLY A 246 -5.16 3.37 7.63
CA GLY A 246 -4.48 2.08 7.47
C GLY A 246 -5.40 0.89 7.75
N ASP A 247 -6.09 0.91 8.90
CA ASP A 247 -7.00 -0.17 9.31
C ASP A 247 -8.23 -0.28 8.40
N MET A 248 -8.77 0.86 7.96
CA MET A 248 -9.93 0.89 7.06
C MET A 248 -9.58 0.38 5.67
N GLU A 249 -8.44 0.80 5.12
CA GLU A 249 -7.94 0.35 3.82
C GLU A 249 -7.59 -1.15 3.87
N GLU A 250 -6.97 -1.63 4.95
CA GLU A 250 -6.71 -3.06 5.14
C GLU A 250 -8.01 -3.87 5.14
N LYS A 251 -9.02 -3.48 5.94
CA LYS A 251 -10.31 -4.17 5.96
C LYS A 251 -10.98 -4.19 4.59
N ASN A 252 -11.00 -3.05 3.90
CA ASN A 252 -11.59 -2.93 2.56
C ASN A 252 -10.87 -3.84 1.55
N LEU A 253 -9.54 -3.84 1.52
CA LEU A 253 -8.74 -4.70 0.65
C LEU A 253 -8.94 -6.18 0.96
N LEU A 254 -8.96 -6.54 2.24
CA LEU A 254 -9.18 -7.93 2.66
C LEU A 254 -10.58 -8.42 2.26
N LEU A 255 -11.63 -7.59 2.37
CA LEU A 255 -12.98 -7.95 1.91
C LEU A 255 -13.00 -8.19 0.39
N GLN A 256 -12.44 -7.25 -0.39
CA GLN A 256 -12.42 -7.32 -1.84
C GLN A 256 -11.62 -8.52 -2.37
N ILE A 257 -10.47 -8.85 -1.77
CA ILE A 257 -9.68 -9.99 -2.21
C ILE A 257 -10.34 -11.34 -1.86
N SER A 258 -11.07 -11.45 -0.73
CA SER A 258 -11.85 -12.69 -0.47
C SER A 258 -12.99 -12.91 -1.45
N ALA A 259 -13.48 -11.87 -2.11
CA ALA A 259 -14.50 -12.00 -3.14
C ALA A 259 -13.93 -12.52 -4.47
N VAL A 260 -12.60 -12.61 -4.60
CA VAL A 260 -11.93 -13.17 -5.78
C VAL A 260 -11.78 -14.69 -5.60
N PRO A 261 -12.57 -15.51 -6.31
CA PRO A 261 -12.44 -16.96 -6.20
C PRO A 261 -11.16 -17.43 -6.91
N LEU A 262 -10.34 -18.23 -6.22
CA LEU A 262 -9.19 -18.92 -6.82
C LEU A 262 -9.46 -20.40 -7.12
N GLU A 263 -10.46 -20.98 -6.44
CA GLU A 263 -10.83 -22.38 -6.60
C GLU A 263 -12.25 -22.52 -7.18
N ARG A 264 -12.33 -23.03 -8.42
CA ARG A 264 -13.59 -23.47 -9.05
C ARG A 264 -13.34 -24.66 -9.95
N GLY A 265 -14.28 -25.61 -9.96
CA GLY A 265 -14.37 -26.64 -10.99
C GLY A 265 -13.13 -27.55 -11.13
N GLU A 266 -12.74 -27.77 -12.38
CA GLU A 266 -11.62 -28.62 -12.75
C GLU A 266 -10.28 -27.93 -12.55
N VAL A 267 -9.17 -28.65 -12.72
CA VAL A 267 -7.82 -28.08 -12.53
C VAL A 267 -7.54 -26.97 -13.55
N ILE A 268 -8.00 -27.12 -14.79
CA ILE A 268 -7.83 -26.13 -15.84
C ILE A 268 -8.53 -24.81 -15.50
N ASP A 269 -9.72 -24.86 -14.91
CA ASP A 269 -10.47 -23.69 -14.45
C ASP A 269 -9.73 -22.98 -13.32
N CYS A 270 -9.20 -23.75 -12.35
CA CYS A 270 -8.37 -23.21 -11.27
C CYS A 270 -7.14 -22.47 -11.83
N VAL A 271 -6.43 -23.06 -12.80
CA VAL A 271 -5.25 -22.44 -13.44
C VAL A 271 -5.63 -21.14 -14.15
N GLN A 272 -6.78 -21.11 -14.84
CA GLN A 272 -7.28 -19.89 -15.49
C GLN A 272 -7.64 -18.82 -14.45
N GLU A 273 -8.36 -19.17 -13.38
CA GLU A 273 -8.71 -18.20 -12.33
C GLU A 273 -7.47 -17.64 -11.62
N LEU A 274 -6.44 -18.46 -11.38
CA LEU A 274 -5.14 -18.00 -10.85
C LEU A 274 -4.47 -16.96 -11.77
N SER A 275 -4.58 -17.11 -13.09
CA SER A 275 -4.07 -16.14 -14.04
C SER A 275 -4.88 -14.83 -14.02
N HIS A 276 -6.21 -14.92 -14.01
CA HIS A 276 -7.09 -13.74 -13.94
C HIS A 276 -6.99 -12.99 -12.60
N SER A 277 -6.68 -13.70 -11.50
CA SER A 277 -6.58 -13.09 -10.18
C SER A 277 -5.38 -12.14 -10.04
N VAL A 278 -4.34 -12.31 -10.86
CA VAL A 278 -3.18 -11.40 -10.88
C VAL A 278 -3.62 -9.96 -11.20
N ASN A 279 -4.35 -9.77 -12.29
CA ASN A 279 -4.82 -8.44 -12.69
C ASN A 279 -5.77 -7.83 -11.66
N LYS A 280 -6.60 -8.64 -11.00
CA LYS A 280 -7.47 -8.19 -9.91
C LYS A 280 -6.65 -7.73 -8.71
N LEU A 281 -5.66 -8.51 -8.27
CA LEU A 281 -4.79 -8.17 -7.14
C LEU A 281 -4.09 -6.82 -7.35
N PHE A 282 -3.45 -6.63 -8.50
CA PHE A 282 -2.73 -5.39 -8.78
C PHE A 282 -3.66 -4.21 -9.08
N GLY A 283 -4.84 -4.45 -9.64
CA GLY A 283 -5.90 -3.44 -9.74
C GLY A 283 -6.35 -2.94 -8.37
N LEU A 284 -6.54 -3.84 -7.40
CA LEU A 284 -6.87 -3.49 -6.01
C LEU A 284 -5.75 -2.68 -5.34
N ALA A 285 -4.50 -3.12 -5.51
CA ALA A 285 -3.33 -2.44 -4.96
C ALA A 285 -3.13 -1.04 -5.55
N SER A 286 -3.27 -0.88 -6.87
CA SER A 286 -3.18 0.41 -7.54
C SER A 286 -4.29 1.36 -7.07
N ALA A 287 -5.53 0.87 -6.98
CA ALA A 287 -6.64 1.65 -6.47
C ALA A 287 -6.44 2.08 -5.00
N ALA A 288 -5.77 1.27 -4.18
CA ALA A 288 -5.40 1.64 -2.80
C ALA A 288 -4.39 2.78 -2.74
N ILE A 289 -3.45 2.83 -3.68
CA ILE A 289 -2.50 3.93 -3.82
C ILE A 289 -3.25 5.22 -4.15
N ASP A 290 -4.16 5.17 -5.13
CA ASP A 290 -4.95 6.33 -5.53
C ASP A 290 -5.87 6.82 -4.39
N ARG A 291 -6.52 5.91 -3.64
CA ARG A 291 -7.29 6.24 -2.44
C ARG A 291 -6.45 6.91 -1.35
N CYS A 292 -5.23 6.42 -1.14
CA CYS A 292 -4.33 6.99 -0.13
C CYS A 292 -3.94 8.42 -0.50
N ILE A 293 -3.64 8.67 -1.77
CA ILE A 293 -3.26 10.00 -2.25
C ILE A 293 -4.44 10.96 -2.16
N THR A 294 -5.62 10.54 -2.63
CA THR A 294 -6.83 11.38 -2.62
C THR A 294 -7.24 11.74 -1.20
N PHE A 295 -7.36 10.76 -0.30
CA PHE A 295 -7.90 10.98 1.04
C PHE A 295 -6.90 11.58 2.05
N THR A 296 -5.61 11.25 1.92
CA THR A 296 -4.59 11.62 2.92
C THR A 296 -3.46 12.47 2.37
N ASN A 297 -3.47 12.83 1.08
CA ASN A 297 -2.38 13.55 0.41
C ASN A 297 -1.00 12.88 0.56
N GLY A 298 -1.00 11.54 0.67
CA GLY A 298 0.21 10.73 0.86
C GLY A 298 0.69 10.60 2.31
N LEU A 299 0.06 11.26 3.28
CA LEU A 299 0.43 11.16 4.70
C LEU A 299 0.13 9.76 5.25
N GLY A 300 -0.93 9.10 4.78
CA GLY A 300 -1.33 7.75 5.18
C GLY A 300 -0.47 6.60 4.64
N THR A 301 0.71 6.89 4.06
CA THR A 301 1.56 5.90 3.39
C THR A 301 1.99 4.75 4.31
N CYS A 302 2.29 5.02 5.58
CA CYS A 302 2.67 3.96 6.55
C CYS A 302 1.52 2.95 6.73
N GLY A 303 0.29 3.43 6.86
CA GLY A 303 -0.91 2.60 6.92
C GLY A 303 -1.15 1.84 5.62
N LEU A 304 -1.00 2.51 4.47
CA LEU A 304 -1.12 1.89 3.14
C LEU A 304 -0.12 0.73 2.96
N LEU A 305 1.14 0.92 3.34
CA LEU A 305 2.16 -0.14 3.23
C LEU A 305 1.80 -1.37 4.07
N THR A 306 1.20 -1.16 5.23
CA THR A 306 0.74 -2.23 6.10
C THR A 306 -0.45 -2.95 5.47
N ALA A 307 -1.45 -2.21 4.98
CA ALA A 307 -2.61 -2.76 4.28
C ALA A 307 -2.23 -3.56 3.02
N LEU A 308 -1.29 -3.06 2.21
CA LEU A 308 -0.78 -3.77 1.04
C LEU A 308 -0.06 -5.08 1.42
N LYS A 309 0.75 -5.07 2.49
CA LYS A 309 1.39 -6.30 2.99
C LYS A 309 0.35 -7.34 3.39
N SER A 310 -0.70 -6.95 4.10
CA SER A 310 -1.82 -7.84 4.46
C SER A 310 -2.57 -8.37 3.24
N LEU A 311 -2.82 -7.53 2.23
CA LEU A 311 -3.41 -7.94 0.95
C LEU A 311 -2.59 -9.04 0.27
N PHE A 312 -1.29 -8.82 0.08
CA PHE A 312 -0.40 -9.81 -0.53
C PHE A 312 -0.28 -11.08 0.31
N ALA A 313 -0.23 -10.97 1.64
CA ALA A 313 -0.17 -12.12 2.53
C ALA A 313 -1.42 -13.02 2.41
N LYS A 314 -2.61 -12.41 2.39
CA LYS A 314 -3.87 -13.15 2.18
C LYS A 314 -3.91 -13.81 0.81
N TYR A 315 -3.58 -13.07 -0.25
CA TYR A 315 -3.54 -13.61 -1.61
C TYR A 315 -2.57 -14.80 -1.74
N VAL A 316 -1.35 -14.69 -1.19
CA VAL A 316 -0.38 -15.79 -1.21
C VAL A 316 -0.89 -17.00 -0.43
N SER A 317 -1.59 -16.79 0.68
CA SER A 317 -2.21 -17.88 1.45
C SER A 317 -3.27 -18.61 0.62
N ASP A 318 -4.19 -17.88 0.00
CA ASP A 318 -5.28 -18.45 -0.80
C ASP A 318 -4.73 -19.15 -2.07
N PHE A 319 -3.72 -18.58 -2.71
CA PHE A 319 -3.01 -19.19 -3.85
C PHE A 319 -2.30 -20.48 -3.42
N THR A 320 -1.61 -20.48 -2.26
CA THR A 320 -0.95 -21.67 -1.72
C THR A 320 -1.94 -22.79 -1.42
N SER A 321 -3.12 -22.46 -0.86
CA SER A 321 -4.21 -23.42 -0.67
C SER A 321 -4.66 -24.02 -2.00
N THR A 322 -4.82 -23.18 -3.03
CA THR A 322 -5.19 -23.62 -4.38
C THR A 322 -4.14 -24.56 -4.97
N LEU A 323 -2.85 -24.28 -4.80
CA LEU A 323 -1.77 -25.18 -5.23
C LEU A 323 -1.83 -26.53 -4.52
N TYR A 324 -2.11 -26.53 -3.21
CA TYR A 324 -2.28 -27.77 -2.45
C TYR A 324 -3.49 -28.58 -2.93
N SER A 325 -4.62 -27.92 -3.20
CA SER A 325 -5.81 -28.53 -3.80
C SER A 325 -5.51 -29.14 -5.18
N ILE A 326 -4.75 -28.45 -6.02
CA ILE A 326 -4.30 -28.95 -7.34
C ILE A 326 -3.37 -30.17 -7.16
N ARG A 327 -2.40 -30.11 -6.25
CA ARG A 327 -1.51 -31.24 -5.92
C ARG A 327 -2.28 -32.49 -5.52
N LYS A 328 -3.32 -32.33 -4.67
CA LYS A 328 -4.21 -33.40 -4.25
C LYS A 328 -5.06 -33.95 -5.41
N LYS A 329 -5.58 -33.09 -6.30
CA LYS A 329 -6.32 -33.50 -7.50
C LYS A 329 -5.45 -34.35 -8.45
N TYR A 330 -4.16 -34.03 -8.56
CA TYR A 330 -3.20 -34.84 -9.32
C TYR A 330 -2.73 -36.12 -8.63
N ARG A 331 -3.13 -36.37 -7.37
CA ARG A 331 -2.71 -37.53 -6.55
C ARG A 331 -1.19 -37.68 -6.45
N LEU A 332 -0.46 -36.57 -6.37
CA LEU A 332 1.00 -36.58 -6.32
C LEU A 332 1.59 -37.20 -5.03
N ASP A 333 0.76 -37.31 -3.99
CA ASP A 333 1.16 -37.87 -2.69
C ASP A 333 0.81 -39.38 -2.55
N ASP A 334 -0.04 -39.91 -3.43
CA ASP A 334 -0.42 -41.33 -3.47
C ASP A 334 0.32 -42.02 -4.62
N ILE A 335 1.18 -43.00 -4.32
CA ILE A 335 1.90 -43.80 -5.32
C ILE A 335 1.15 -45.13 -5.51
N PRO A 336 0.15 -45.25 -6.41
CA PRO A 336 -0.44 -46.54 -6.72
C PRO A 336 0.60 -47.41 -7.44
N LEU A 337 1.04 -48.50 -6.80
CA LEU A 337 2.09 -49.38 -7.33
C LEU A 337 1.70 -50.16 -8.62
N ASN A 338 0.41 -50.16 -9.00
CA ASN A 338 -0.11 -50.98 -10.11
C ASN A 338 -0.74 -50.16 -11.26
N SER A 339 -0.44 -48.86 -11.39
CA SER A 339 -0.93 -48.08 -12.54
C SER A 339 -0.08 -48.32 -13.78
N LEU A 340 -0.71 -48.55 -14.94
CA LEU A 340 -0.05 -48.56 -16.24
C LEU A 340 0.74 -47.27 -16.45
N PHE A 341 1.93 -47.37 -17.05
CA PHE A 341 2.72 -46.19 -17.42
C PHE A 341 1.97 -45.42 -18.51
N GLN A 342 1.48 -44.24 -18.17
CA GLN A 342 0.68 -43.41 -19.06
C GLN A 342 1.31 -42.02 -19.15
N GLU A 343 1.60 -41.60 -20.38
CA GLU A 343 2.16 -40.28 -20.70
C GLU A 343 1.06 -39.22 -20.62
N ASP A 344 0.80 -38.69 -19.42
CA ASP A 344 -0.09 -37.54 -19.22
C ASP A 344 0.74 -36.28 -18.94
N TRP A 345 0.85 -35.43 -19.96
CA TRP A 345 1.56 -34.16 -19.89
C TRP A 345 0.69 -33.00 -19.39
N ALA A 346 -0.63 -33.21 -19.20
CA ALA A 346 -1.53 -32.13 -18.81
C ALA A 346 -1.16 -31.54 -17.44
N ALA A 347 -0.76 -32.38 -16.48
CA ALA A 347 -0.33 -31.93 -15.15
C ALA A 347 0.91 -31.03 -15.21
N PHE A 348 1.87 -31.40 -16.05
CA PHE A 348 3.09 -30.63 -16.27
C PHE A 348 2.82 -29.30 -16.99
N GLN A 349 2.06 -29.34 -18.10
CA GLN A 349 1.68 -28.14 -18.86
C GLN A 349 0.88 -27.14 -18.02
N ASN A 350 -0.06 -27.62 -17.20
CA ASN A 350 -0.79 -26.78 -16.25
C ASN A 350 0.13 -26.18 -15.18
N SER A 351 1.12 -26.94 -14.70
CA SER A 351 2.08 -26.44 -13.72
C SER A 351 3.02 -25.38 -14.32
N ILE A 352 3.41 -25.49 -15.59
CA ILE A 352 4.14 -24.43 -16.30
C ILE A 352 3.30 -23.16 -16.42
N ARG A 353 2.00 -23.26 -16.73
CA ARG A 353 1.10 -22.09 -16.75
C ARG A 353 1.00 -21.39 -15.40
N ILE A 354 1.02 -22.17 -14.31
CA ILE A 354 1.07 -21.62 -12.95
C ILE A 354 2.41 -20.92 -12.70
N ILE A 355 3.54 -21.48 -13.17
CA ILE A 355 4.86 -20.83 -13.08
C ILE A 355 4.86 -19.51 -13.87
N ALA A 356 4.31 -19.47 -15.09
CA ALA A 356 4.15 -18.24 -15.86
C ALA A 356 3.33 -17.19 -15.08
N THR A 357 2.24 -17.62 -14.43
CA THR A 357 1.43 -16.76 -13.54
C THR A 357 2.24 -16.22 -12.36
N CYS A 358 3.12 -17.03 -11.76
CA CYS A 358 4.04 -16.59 -10.70
C CYS A 358 5.08 -15.59 -11.21
N GLY A 359 5.52 -15.75 -12.46
CA GLY A 359 6.38 -14.81 -13.17
C GLY A 359 5.72 -13.44 -13.32
N GLU A 360 4.48 -13.43 -13.79
CA GLU A 360 3.71 -12.21 -13.96
C GLU A 360 3.43 -11.53 -12.61
N LEU A 361 3.16 -12.30 -11.55
CA LEU A 361 3.07 -11.78 -10.18
C LEU A 361 4.36 -11.08 -9.73
N LEU A 362 5.53 -11.68 -9.99
CA LEU A 362 6.81 -11.08 -9.62
C LEU A 362 7.13 -9.82 -10.43
N ARG A 363 6.83 -9.83 -11.73
CA ARG A 363 7.02 -8.69 -12.64
C ARG A 363 6.14 -7.51 -12.24
N GLN A 364 4.82 -7.72 -12.13
CA GLN A 364 3.87 -6.69 -11.72
C GLN A 364 4.14 -6.20 -10.28
N CYS A 365 4.67 -7.04 -9.38
CA CYS A 365 5.09 -6.60 -8.04
C CYS A 365 6.24 -5.59 -8.09
N GLY A 366 7.20 -5.78 -8.99
CA GLY A 366 8.28 -4.81 -9.20
C GLY A 366 7.75 -3.49 -9.77
N ASP A 367 6.88 -3.56 -10.78
CA ASP A 367 6.25 -2.39 -11.39
C ASP A 367 5.43 -1.59 -10.35
N LEU A 368 4.63 -2.28 -9.54
CA LEU A 368 3.83 -1.67 -8.47
C LEU A 368 4.72 -0.98 -7.43
N GLU A 369 5.83 -1.60 -7.02
CA GLU A 369 6.75 -1.03 -6.04
C GLU A 369 7.41 0.26 -6.55
N GLN A 370 7.77 0.30 -7.84
CA GLN A 370 8.28 1.51 -8.48
C GLN A 370 7.20 2.60 -8.59
N GLN A 371 5.98 2.24 -9.00
CA GLN A 371 4.85 3.17 -9.06
C GLN A 371 4.52 3.76 -7.69
N LEU A 372 4.48 2.91 -6.67
CA LEU A 372 4.24 3.29 -5.28
C LEU A 372 5.30 4.29 -4.79
N ALA A 373 6.59 4.00 -4.99
CA ALA A 373 7.67 4.89 -4.60
C ALA A 373 7.57 6.26 -5.31
N ASN A 374 7.34 6.27 -6.62
CA ASN A 374 7.21 7.50 -7.42
C ASN A 374 5.98 8.34 -6.97
N ARG A 375 4.86 7.68 -6.69
CA ARG A 375 3.62 8.33 -6.24
C ARG A 375 3.77 8.91 -4.83
N ILE A 376 4.39 8.18 -3.91
CA ILE A 376 4.70 8.66 -2.56
C ILE A 376 5.65 9.87 -2.63
N LEU A 377 6.72 9.79 -3.43
CA LEU A 377 7.69 10.89 -3.56
C LEU A 377 7.08 12.15 -4.21
N SER A 378 6.23 12.00 -5.22
CA SER A 378 5.59 13.15 -5.89
C SER A 378 4.54 13.87 -5.02
N THR A 379 3.95 13.18 -4.05
CA THR A 379 2.92 13.73 -3.15
C THR A 379 3.50 14.11 -1.80
N ALA A 380 3.94 13.12 -1.03
CA ALA A 380 4.47 13.30 0.32
C ALA A 380 5.92 13.82 0.34
N GLY A 381 6.67 13.73 -0.76
CA GLY A 381 8.01 14.32 -0.86
C GLY A 381 8.03 15.84 -0.70
N LYS A 382 6.89 16.53 -0.89
CA LYS A 382 6.74 17.97 -0.63
C LYS A 382 6.99 18.34 0.83
N TYR A 383 6.78 17.40 1.76
CA TYR A 383 6.99 17.61 3.19
C TYR A 383 8.45 17.41 3.62
N LEU A 384 9.31 16.85 2.75
CA LEU A 384 10.75 16.78 3.02
C LEU A 384 11.39 18.15 2.83
N SER A 385 11.86 18.77 3.91
CA SER A 385 12.77 19.92 3.77
C SER A 385 14.08 19.49 3.11
N GLU A 386 14.72 20.38 2.34
CA GLU A 386 16.06 20.12 1.78
C GLU A 386 17.12 19.82 2.86
N SER A 387 16.83 20.18 4.11
CA SER A 387 17.68 20.01 5.30
C SER A 387 17.33 18.80 6.17
N TYR A 388 16.32 17.99 5.83
CA TYR A 388 15.91 16.85 6.68
C TYR A 388 17.01 15.77 6.72
N SER A 389 17.63 15.60 7.89
CA SER A 389 18.54 14.48 8.18
C SER A 389 18.04 13.72 9.41
N PRO A 390 17.91 12.38 9.36
CA PRO A 390 17.43 11.59 10.51
C PRO A 390 18.36 11.65 11.73
N ARG A 391 19.60 12.15 11.56
CA ARG A 391 20.66 12.18 12.58
C ARG A 391 20.83 13.56 13.26
N SER A 392 20.13 14.59 12.81
CA SER A 392 20.16 15.90 13.45
C SER A 392 19.09 15.99 14.53
N LEU A 393 19.50 15.87 15.80
CA LEU A 393 18.67 16.16 16.98
C LEU A 393 18.18 17.62 17.02
N THR A 394 18.64 18.49 16.12
CA THR A 394 18.35 19.94 16.07
C THR A 394 17.31 20.34 15.01
N GLY A 395 16.85 19.42 14.15
CA GLY A 395 15.92 19.74 13.05
C GLY A 395 14.55 20.26 13.48
N PHE A 396 14.15 20.03 14.73
CA PHE A 396 12.88 20.53 15.29
C PHE A 396 12.97 21.97 15.84
N GLN A 397 14.17 22.51 16.11
CA GLN A 397 14.33 23.86 16.68
C GLN A 397 14.88 24.88 15.68
N ASP A 398 15.68 24.46 14.68
CA ASP A 398 16.28 25.40 13.72
C ASP A 398 15.31 25.86 12.61
N SER A 399 14.15 25.20 12.43
CA SER A 399 13.10 25.67 11.50
C SER A 399 12.51 27.04 11.90
N ILE A 400 12.68 27.49 13.14
CA ILE A 400 12.10 28.74 13.63
C ILE A 400 13.00 29.95 13.35
N LEU A 401 14.31 29.75 13.12
CA LEU A 401 15.28 30.86 13.09
C LEU A 401 15.95 31.10 11.72
N THR A 402 15.94 30.16 10.78
CA THR A 402 16.60 30.35 9.47
C THR A 402 15.67 30.46 8.26
N ASP A 403 14.34 30.36 8.42
CA ASP A 403 13.41 30.38 7.28
C ASP A 403 12.96 31.79 6.85
N LYS A 404 13.88 32.77 6.91
CA LYS A 404 13.67 34.11 6.34
C LYS A 404 13.87 34.06 4.81
N LYS A 405 12.94 33.41 4.10
CA LYS A 405 12.59 33.54 2.65
C LYS A 405 12.12 32.21 2.01
N THR A 406 11.19 31.48 2.61
CA THR A 406 10.34 30.58 1.81
C THR A 406 9.08 31.35 1.39
N SER A 407 8.76 31.32 0.10
CA SER A 407 7.55 31.93 -0.47
C SER A 407 6.34 31.56 0.36
N ALA A 408 5.44 32.51 0.63
CA ALA A 408 4.19 32.30 1.37
C ALA A 408 3.58 30.92 1.04
N ARG A 409 3.74 29.98 1.96
CA ARG A 409 3.37 28.58 1.78
C ARG A 409 1.85 28.46 1.80
N ASN A 410 1.29 27.64 0.91
CA ASN A 410 -0.16 27.53 0.73
C ASN A 410 -0.79 26.67 1.82
N PRO A 411 -1.63 27.23 2.73
CA PRO A 411 -2.21 26.49 3.84
C PRO A 411 -3.07 25.29 3.44
N TRP A 412 -3.67 25.34 2.25
CA TRP A 412 -4.54 24.27 1.72
C TRP A 412 -3.75 23.02 1.30
N GLN A 413 -2.51 23.21 0.85
CA GLN A 413 -1.66 22.12 0.35
C GLN A 413 -0.75 21.52 1.44
N GLU A 414 -0.49 22.28 2.50
CA GLU A 414 0.36 21.87 3.62
C GLU A 414 -0.42 21.33 4.82
N TYR A 415 -1.73 21.11 4.69
CA TYR A 415 -2.53 20.53 5.76
C TYR A 415 -1.94 19.19 6.21
N ASN A 416 -1.33 19.19 7.40
CA ASN A 416 -0.65 18.04 7.97
C ASN A 416 -1.32 17.65 9.28
N TYR A 417 -2.27 16.74 9.19
CA TYR A 417 -2.97 16.21 10.35
C TYR A 417 -2.08 15.29 11.20
N LEU A 418 -1.14 14.55 10.58
CA LEU A 418 -0.27 13.61 11.28
C LEU A 418 0.69 14.30 12.25
N GLN A 419 1.26 15.44 11.85
CA GLN A 419 2.19 16.17 12.72
C GLN A 419 1.54 16.65 14.02
N LYS A 420 0.24 16.98 13.99
CA LYS A 420 -0.51 17.45 15.17
C LYS A 420 -0.88 16.31 16.12
N ASP A 421 -1.33 15.17 15.58
CA ASP A 421 -1.99 14.13 16.39
C ASP A 421 -1.19 12.81 16.52
N SER A 422 -0.27 12.49 15.59
CA SER A 422 0.60 11.31 15.67
C SER A 422 2.02 11.62 15.16
N PRO A 423 2.85 12.31 15.97
CA PRO A 423 4.21 12.71 15.56
C PRO A 423 5.14 11.51 15.34
N ALA A 424 4.87 10.37 15.98
CA ALA A 424 5.63 9.15 15.79
C ALA A 424 5.44 8.56 14.38
N GLU A 425 4.20 8.44 13.91
CA GLU A 425 3.90 7.98 12.54
C GLU A 425 4.44 8.93 11.48
N TYR A 426 4.38 10.24 11.75
CA TYR A 426 5.00 11.25 10.91
C TYR A 426 6.52 11.06 10.82
N GLY A 427 7.19 10.77 11.95
CA GLY A 427 8.62 10.43 11.97
C GLY A 427 8.95 9.21 11.09
N SER A 428 8.18 8.12 11.22
CA SER A 428 8.35 6.93 10.38
C SER A 428 8.10 7.22 8.89
N LEU A 429 7.12 8.05 8.57
CA LEU A 429 6.88 8.50 7.19
C LEU A 429 8.10 9.25 6.64
N MET A 430 8.67 10.17 7.42
CA MET A 430 9.83 10.95 7.00
C MET A 430 11.08 10.08 6.82
N GLU A 431 11.27 9.04 7.63
CA GLU A 431 12.32 8.03 7.42
C GLU A 431 12.13 7.29 6.09
N ILE A 432 10.91 6.83 5.80
CA ILE A 432 10.59 6.18 4.53
C ILE A 432 10.89 7.12 3.36
N LEU A 433 10.39 8.36 3.41
CA LEU A 433 10.62 9.36 2.36
C LEU A 433 12.11 9.66 2.16
N TYR A 434 12.87 9.78 3.24
CA TYR A 434 14.33 9.98 3.16
C TYR A 434 15.01 8.79 2.47
N THR A 435 14.71 7.55 2.87
CA THR A 435 15.30 6.37 2.25
C THR A 435 14.92 6.21 0.77
N LEU A 436 13.70 6.62 0.40
CA LEU A 436 13.26 6.64 -1.00
C LEU A 436 14.02 7.69 -1.81
N LYS A 437 14.22 8.90 -1.26
CA LYS A 437 14.99 9.98 -1.91
C LYS A 437 16.47 9.61 -2.07
N GLU A 438 17.08 8.99 -1.07
CA GLU A 438 18.49 8.59 -1.09
C GLU A 438 18.75 7.46 -2.11
N LYS A 439 17.84 6.50 -2.22
CA LYS A 439 17.96 5.36 -3.14
C LYS A 439 17.65 5.69 -4.61
N GLY A 440 17.17 6.90 -4.91
CA GLY A 440 16.83 7.33 -6.27
C GLY A 440 15.79 6.40 -6.91
N SER A 441 15.91 6.11 -8.22
CA SER A 441 15.03 5.16 -8.93
C SER A 441 15.43 3.69 -8.78
N GLY A 442 16.23 3.34 -7.77
CA GLY A 442 16.68 1.96 -7.52
C GLY A 442 15.61 1.07 -6.88
N ASN A 443 15.88 -0.23 -6.73
CA ASN A 443 14.97 -1.16 -6.05
C ASN A 443 14.66 -0.67 -4.63
N HIS A 444 13.46 -0.13 -4.47
CA HIS A 444 12.89 0.18 -3.17
C HIS A 444 12.54 -1.15 -2.48
N ASN A 445 12.70 -1.25 -1.17
CA ASN A 445 12.42 -2.48 -0.40
C ASN A 445 11.09 -2.36 0.37
N LEU A 446 10.15 -1.57 -0.16
CA LEU A 446 8.86 -1.26 0.46
C LEU A 446 8.00 -2.52 0.65
N LEU A 447 8.02 -3.41 -0.35
CA LEU A 447 7.25 -4.66 -0.42
C LEU A 447 8.15 -5.90 -0.41
N SER A 448 9.36 -5.80 0.16
CA SER A 448 10.35 -6.89 0.23
C SER A 448 9.79 -8.20 0.83
N ALA A 449 8.96 -8.11 1.88
CA ALA A 449 8.29 -9.27 2.46
C ALA A 449 7.28 -9.92 1.50
N SER A 450 6.50 -9.12 0.77
CA SER A 450 5.56 -9.60 -0.24
C SER A 450 6.30 -10.25 -1.40
N ARG A 451 7.39 -9.64 -1.89
CA ARG A 451 8.25 -10.21 -2.94
C ARG A 451 8.84 -11.55 -2.53
N ALA A 452 9.36 -11.66 -1.30
CA ALA A 452 9.87 -12.92 -0.78
C ALA A 452 8.78 -14.01 -0.69
N ALA A 453 7.55 -13.64 -0.30
CA ALA A 453 6.41 -14.55 -0.26
C ALA A 453 6.02 -15.04 -1.66
N LEU A 454 6.02 -14.16 -2.66
CA LEU A 454 5.78 -14.52 -4.08
C LEU A 454 6.90 -15.40 -4.64
N THR A 455 8.17 -15.14 -4.29
CA THR A 455 9.28 -16.02 -4.70
C THR A 455 9.14 -17.42 -4.09
N ARG A 456 8.69 -17.53 -2.83
CA ARG A 456 8.40 -18.83 -2.21
C ARG A 456 7.23 -19.54 -2.90
N LEU A 457 6.18 -18.80 -3.28
CA LEU A 457 5.06 -19.35 -4.04
C LEU A 457 5.53 -19.90 -5.40
N ASN A 458 6.40 -19.16 -6.08
CA ASN A 458 7.02 -19.60 -7.33
C ASN A 458 7.83 -20.90 -7.14
N GLN A 459 8.58 -21.03 -6.04
CA GLN A 459 9.29 -22.28 -5.72
C GLN A 459 8.34 -23.46 -5.51
N GLN A 460 7.18 -23.25 -4.88
CA GLN A 460 6.17 -24.30 -4.72
C GLN A 460 5.56 -24.71 -6.07
N ALA A 461 5.34 -23.76 -6.99
CA ALA A 461 4.89 -24.06 -8.34
C ALA A 461 5.94 -24.87 -9.14
N HIS A 462 7.23 -24.53 -9.00
CA HIS A 462 8.33 -25.32 -9.57
C HIS A 462 8.39 -26.74 -9.00
N GLN A 463 8.19 -26.89 -7.68
CA GLN A 463 8.14 -28.20 -7.05
C GLN A 463 6.94 -29.02 -7.53
N LEU A 464 5.77 -28.41 -7.73
CA LEU A 464 4.60 -29.07 -8.30
C LEU A 464 4.86 -29.60 -9.72
N ALA A 465 5.45 -28.76 -10.58
CA ALA A 465 5.83 -29.15 -11.94
C ALA A 465 6.86 -30.29 -11.93
N PHE A 466 7.89 -30.20 -11.08
CA PHE A 466 8.89 -31.25 -10.93
C PHE A 466 8.26 -32.57 -10.46
N ASP A 467 7.45 -32.53 -9.39
CA ASP A 467 6.79 -33.71 -8.84
C ASP A 467 5.86 -34.36 -9.88
N SER A 468 5.21 -33.57 -10.75
CA SER A 468 4.31 -34.10 -11.80
C SER A 468 5.03 -34.98 -12.83
N VAL A 469 6.23 -34.60 -13.25
CA VAL A 469 7.06 -35.36 -14.19
C VAL A 469 7.75 -36.51 -13.45
N PHE A 470 8.31 -36.21 -12.29
CA PHE A 470 9.14 -37.15 -11.55
C PHE A 470 8.34 -38.32 -10.94
N LEU A 471 7.06 -38.12 -10.62
CA LEU A 471 6.20 -39.18 -10.07
C LEU A 471 6.17 -40.42 -10.98
N ARG A 472 6.09 -40.24 -12.31
CA ARG A 472 6.01 -41.36 -13.27
C ARG A 472 7.30 -42.18 -13.29
N ILE A 473 8.43 -41.50 -13.27
CA ILE A 473 9.76 -42.12 -13.19
C ILE A 473 9.90 -42.86 -11.85
N LYS A 474 9.53 -42.21 -10.75
CA LYS A 474 9.59 -42.79 -9.41
C LYS A 474 8.72 -44.04 -9.26
N GLN A 475 7.53 -44.06 -9.85
CA GLN A 475 6.64 -45.23 -9.87
C GLN A 475 7.34 -46.47 -10.48
N GLN A 476 8.01 -46.30 -11.62
CA GLN A 476 8.72 -47.41 -12.28
C GLN A 476 9.98 -47.82 -11.51
N LEU A 477 10.77 -46.86 -11.01
CA LEU A 477 12.01 -47.14 -10.27
C LEU A 477 11.76 -47.88 -8.94
N LEU A 478 10.67 -47.57 -8.22
CA LEU A 478 10.35 -48.24 -6.95
C LEU A 478 9.98 -49.72 -7.11
N LEU A 479 9.51 -50.13 -8.29
CA LEU A 479 9.16 -51.52 -8.58
C LEU A 479 10.39 -52.41 -8.81
N ILE A 480 11.55 -51.81 -9.12
CA ILE A 480 12.79 -52.53 -9.46
C ILE A 480 13.21 -53.48 -8.35
N SER A 481 13.29 -53.01 -7.11
CA SER A 481 13.70 -53.82 -5.95
C SER A 481 12.82 -55.06 -5.70
N LYS A 482 11.62 -55.11 -6.28
CA LYS A 482 10.61 -56.17 -6.08
C LYS A 482 10.41 -57.06 -7.30
N MET A 483 11.20 -56.91 -8.36
CA MET A 483 11.01 -57.72 -9.57
C MET A 483 11.53 -59.15 -9.36
N ASP A 484 10.71 -60.14 -9.69
CA ASP A 484 11.09 -61.56 -9.64
C ASP A 484 12.19 -61.92 -10.66
N SER A 485 12.43 -61.05 -11.65
CA SER A 485 13.47 -61.20 -12.68
C SER A 485 14.90 -61.23 -12.13
N TRP A 486 15.14 -60.68 -10.92
CA TRP A 486 16.47 -60.70 -10.30
C TRP A 486 16.85 -62.06 -9.73
N ASN A 487 15.86 -62.83 -9.25
CA ASN A 487 16.04 -64.12 -8.57
C ASN A 487 15.75 -65.32 -9.47
N THR A 488 15.12 -65.12 -10.63
CA THR A 488 14.75 -66.22 -11.51
C THR A 488 15.99 -66.73 -12.24
N ALA A 489 16.56 -67.82 -11.74
CA ALA A 489 17.44 -68.70 -12.50
C ALA A 489 16.65 -69.23 -13.71
N GLY A 490 16.83 -68.61 -14.87
CA GLY A 490 16.16 -69.06 -16.09
C GLY A 490 16.50 -70.53 -16.37
N ILE A 491 15.54 -71.27 -16.92
CA ILE A 491 15.62 -72.71 -17.30
C ILE A 491 16.74 -73.00 -18.36
N GLY A 492 17.61 -72.03 -18.66
CA GLY A 492 18.76 -72.12 -19.57
C GLY A 492 20.14 -71.92 -18.92
N GLU A 493 20.26 -71.86 -17.59
CA GLU A 493 21.55 -71.62 -16.89
C GLU A 493 22.64 -72.67 -17.18
N THR A 494 22.33 -73.82 -17.79
CA THR A 494 23.33 -74.84 -18.11
C THR A 494 24.08 -74.64 -19.42
N LEU A 495 23.83 -73.57 -20.20
CA LEU A 495 24.41 -73.42 -21.56
C LEU A 495 25.00 -72.03 -21.90
N THR A 496 25.09 -71.07 -20.98
CA THR A 496 25.31 -69.65 -21.37
C THR A 496 26.39 -68.88 -20.58
N ASP A 497 27.50 -69.51 -20.17
CA ASP A 497 28.59 -68.76 -19.54
C ASP A 497 29.28 -67.75 -20.49
N ASP A 498 29.24 -68.01 -21.81
CA ASP A 498 29.96 -67.24 -22.85
C ASP A 498 29.07 -66.60 -23.94
N LEU A 499 27.88 -66.09 -23.60
CA LEU A 499 27.15 -65.21 -24.53
C LEU A 499 27.63 -63.75 -24.39
N PRO A 500 28.03 -63.07 -25.48
CA PRO A 500 28.43 -61.67 -25.46
C PRO A 500 27.26 -60.77 -25.03
N THR A 501 27.58 -59.67 -24.33
CA THR A 501 26.65 -58.64 -23.85
C THR A 501 25.73 -58.06 -24.94
N PHE A 502 26.09 -58.23 -26.22
CA PHE A 502 25.30 -57.85 -27.40
C PHE A 502 23.97 -58.62 -27.58
N SER A 503 23.68 -59.61 -26.74
CA SER A 503 22.44 -60.41 -26.80
C SER A 503 21.34 -59.91 -25.86
N LEU A 504 21.64 -58.98 -24.95
CA LEU A 504 20.68 -58.47 -23.96
C LEU A 504 20.10 -57.13 -24.40
N THR A 505 18.77 -57.02 -24.36
CA THR A 505 18.04 -55.77 -24.60
C THR A 505 17.67 -55.12 -23.27
N PRO A 506 17.60 -53.78 -23.19
CA PRO A 506 17.15 -53.10 -21.97
C PRO A 506 15.73 -53.53 -21.59
N LEU A 507 15.47 -53.70 -20.30
CA LEU A 507 14.16 -54.07 -19.78
C LEU A 507 13.14 -52.93 -19.95
N GLU A 508 11.86 -53.30 -20.03
CA GLU A 508 10.76 -52.38 -20.35
C GLU A 508 10.70 -51.16 -19.41
N TYR A 509 11.03 -51.35 -18.11
CA TYR A 509 11.02 -50.27 -17.14
C TYR A 509 12.02 -49.17 -17.50
N ILE A 510 13.23 -49.51 -17.95
CA ILE A 510 14.27 -48.51 -18.22
C ILE A 510 14.12 -47.91 -19.61
N SER A 511 13.62 -48.68 -20.59
CA SER A 511 13.28 -48.15 -21.91
C SER A 511 12.15 -47.12 -21.84
N ASN A 512 11.13 -47.37 -21.01
CA ASN A 512 10.02 -46.43 -20.81
C ASN A 512 10.50 -45.12 -20.14
N ILE A 513 11.37 -45.21 -19.12
CA ILE A 513 11.99 -44.02 -18.51
C ILE A 513 12.82 -43.26 -19.55
N GLY A 514 13.64 -43.96 -20.34
CA GLY A 514 14.47 -43.35 -21.37
C GLY A 514 13.65 -42.59 -22.42
N GLN A 515 12.60 -43.22 -22.96
CA GLN A 515 11.70 -42.58 -23.93
C GLN A 515 10.95 -41.39 -23.33
N TYR A 516 10.53 -41.49 -22.08
CA TYR A 516 9.84 -40.40 -21.38
C TYR A 516 10.73 -39.18 -21.15
N ILE A 517 11.99 -39.38 -20.74
CA ILE A 517 12.95 -38.28 -20.57
C ILE A 517 13.31 -37.67 -21.93
N MET A 518 13.44 -38.48 -22.98
CA MET A 518 13.70 -38.00 -24.35
C MET A 518 12.56 -37.17 -24.95
N SER A 519 11.31 -37.34 -24.50
CA SER A 519 10.15 -36.57 -24.95
C SER A 519 9.89 -35.29 -24.13
N LEU A 520 10.57 -35.12 -22.99
CA LEU A 520 10.45 -33.93 -22.13
C LEU A 520 10.89 -32.63 -22.84
N PRO A 521 12.02 -32.57 -23.59
CA PRO A 521 12.41 -31.37 -24.32
C PRO A 521 11.32 -30.86 -25.27
N LEU A 522 10.64 -31.75 -26.00
CA LEU A 522 9.55 -31.40 -26.93
C LEU A 522 8.37 -30.73 -26.23
N ASN A 523 8.17 -31.02 -24.94
CA ASN A 523 7.11 -30.42 -24.12
C ASN A 523 7.55 -29.12 -23.42
N LEU A 524 8.86 -28.86 -23.33
CA LEU A 524 9.46 -27.65 -22.77
C LEU A 524 9.67 -26.57 -23.85
N GLU A 525 10.06 -26.96 -25.06
CA GLU A 525 10.32 -26.07 -26.21
C GLU A 525 9.21 -25.05 -26.47
N PRO A 526 7.90 -25.41 -26.48
CA PRO A 526 6.83 -24.45 -26.75
C PRO A 526 6.74 -23.30 -25.74
N PHE A 527 7.28 -23.48 -24.53
CA PHE A 527 7.23 -22.49 -23.46
C PHE A 527 8.52 -21.69 -23.34
N VAL A 528 9.66 -22.26 -23.75
CA VAL A 528 10.97 -21.58 -23.74
C VAL A 528 11.16 -20.72 -25.00
N THR A 529 10.51 -21.07 -26.11
CA THR A 529 10.59 -20.31 -27.38
C THR A 529 9.59 -19.16 -27.47
N GLN A 530 8.58 -19.13 -26.60
CA GLN A 530 7.71 -17.96 -26.46
C GLN A 530 8.47 -16.91 -25.66
N GLU A 531 8.72 -15.73 -26.25
CA GLU A 531 9.40 -14.58 -25.63
C GLU A 531 8.56 -13.95 -24.49
N ASP A 532 8.15 -14.74 -23.51
CA ASP A 532 7.42 -14.27 -22.34
C ASP A 532 8.41 -13.91 -21.23
N SER A 533 8.77 -12.62 -21.19
CA SER A 533 9.66 -12.06 -20.16
C SER A 533 9.22 -12.36 -18.72
N ALA A 534 7.92 -12.57 -18.48
CA ALA A 534 7.40 -12.92 -17.18
C ALA A 534 7.76 -14.36 -16.81
N LEU A 535 7.63 -15.29 -17.75
CA LEU A 535 7.99 -16.68 -17.58
C LEU A 535 9.50 -16.83 -17.36
N GLU A 536 10.34 -16.15 -18.16
CA GLU A 536 11.80 -16.14 -17.96
C GLU A 536 12.18 -15.67 -16.54
N LEU A 537 11.56 -14.59 -16.07
CA LEU A 537 11.77 -14.07 -14.72
C LEU A 537 11.35 -15.09 -13.65
N ALA A 538 10.22 -15.77 -13.82
CA ALA A 538 9.76 -16.82 -12.92
C ALA A 538 10.76 -17.99 -12.88
N LEU A 539 11.23 -18.41 -14.03
CA LEU A 539 12.12 -19.55 -14.20
C LEU A 539 13.50 -19.25 -13.57
N HIS A 540 14.04 -18.04 -13.75
CA HIS A 540 15.28 -17.61 -13.08
C HIS A 540 15.12 -17.44 -11.56
N ALA A 541 13.95 -16.99 -11.10
CA ALA A 541 13.69 -16.82 -9.66
C ALA A 541 13.38 -18.14 -8.94
N GLY A 542 12.98 -19.18 -9.68
CA GLY A 542 12.65 -20.51 -9.19
C GLY A 542 13.91 -21.32 -8.89
N LYS A 543 13.93 -21.98 -7.71
CA LYS A 543 14.97 -22.97 -7.39
C LYS A 543 14.44 -24.36 -7.68
N LEU A 544 15.04 -25.06 -8.63
CA LEU A 544 14.71 -26.45 -8.93
C LEU A 544 15.30 -27.40 -7.87
N PRO A 545 14.62 -28.53 -7.57
CA PRO A 545 15.18 -29.63 -6.79
C PRO A 545 16.43 -30.22 -7.48
N PHE A 546 17.36 -30.80 -6.72
CA PHE A 546 18.61 -31.38 -7.25
C PHE A 546 19.41 -30.43 -8.16
N PRO A 547 19.93 -29.31 -7.62
CA PRO A 547 20.87 -28.46 -8.36
C PRO A 547 22.15 -29.23 -8.71
N PRO A 548 22.92 -28.78 -9.73
CA PRO A 548 24.22 -29.38 -10.03
C PRO A 548 25.16 -29.32 -8.81
N GLU A 549 26.01 -30.34 -8.63
CA GLU A 549 26.98 -30.39 -7.53
C GLU A 549 27.99 -29.24 -7.68
N GLN A 550 28.30 -28.54 -6.57
CA GLN A 550 29.24 -27.41 -6.58
C GLN A 550 30.64 -27.89 -6.98
N GLY A 551 31.07 -27.58 -8.21
CA GLY A 551 32.42 -27.88 -8.71
C GLY A 551 32.50 -28.74 -9.98
N ASP A 552 31.38 -29.20 -10.54
CA ASP A 552 31.37 -29.65 -11.94
C ASP A 552 31.31 -28.38 -12.83
N GLU A 553 32.37 -28.13 -13.59
CA GLU A 553 32.38 -27.16 -14.70
C GLU A 553 31.37 -27.63 -15.76
N LEU A 554 30.10 -27.37 -15.53
CA LEU A 554 29.11 -27.43 -16.58
C LEU A 554 29.30 -26.16 -17.42
N PRO A 555 29.24 -26.24 -18.76
CA PRO A 555 28.97 -25.06 -19.56
C PRO A 555 27.76 -24.39 -18.92
N GLU A 556 27.82 -23.07 -18.73
CA GLU A 556 26.66 -22.28 -18.35
C GLU A 556 25.48 -22.83 -19.18
N LEU A 557 24.51 -23.47 -18.51
CA LEU A 557 23.32 -24.00 -19.18
C LEU A 557 22.56 -22.77 -19.66
N ASP A 558 22.97 -22.22 -20.79
CA ASP A 558 22.47 -20.99 -21.39
C ASP A 558 20.97 -21.10 -21.69
N ASN A 559 20.43 -22.32 -21.70
CA ASN A 559 19.03 -22.61 -21.96
C ASN A 559 18.30 -23.21 -20.73
N MET A 560 17.15 -22.61 -20.38
CA MET A 560 16.36 -22.99 -19.20
C MET A 560 15.76 -24.41 -19.29
N ALA A 561 15.52 -24.89 -20.52
CA ALA A 561 15.14 -26.28 -20.77
C ALA A 561 16.19 -27.26 -20.25
N ASP A 562 17.47 -26.92 -20.39
CA ASP A 562 18.59 -27.79 -19.99
C ASP A 562 18.74 -27.84 -18.46
N SER A 563 18.40 -26.74 -17.77
CA SER A 563 18.34 -26.70 -16.30
C SER A 563 17.24 -27.61 -15.73
N TRP A 564 16.04 -27.59 -16.34
CA TRP A 564 14.93 -28.49 -16.00
C TRP A 564 15.25 -29.94 -16.30
N LEU A 565 15.76 -30.20 -17.51
CA LEU A 565 16.14 -31.53 -17.96
C LEU A 565 17.24 -32.11 -17.06
N GLY A 566 18.26 -31.32 -16.74
CA GLY A 566 19.33 -31.70 -15.84
C GLY A 566 18.84 -32.01 -14.41
N SER A 567 17.88 -31.24 -13.88
CA SER A 567 17.28 -31.51 -12.56
C SER A 567 16.56 -32.86 -12.52
N ILE A 568 15.72 -33.14 -13.52
CA ILE A 568 14.96 -34.40 -13.62
C ILE A 568 15.89 -35.59 -13.86
N ALA A 569 16.90 -35.43 -14.73
CA ALA A 569 17.91 -36.43 -14.98
C ALA A 569 18.72 -36.79 -13.73
N ARG A 570 19.19 -35.79 -12.97
CA ARG A 570 19.90 -36.02 -11.70
C ARG A 570 19.03 -36.74 -10.68
N ALA A 571 17.77 -36.33 -10.52
CA ALA A 571 16.83 -37.00 -9.63
C ALA A 571 16.54 -38.45 -10.04
N THR A 572 16.43 -38.70 -11.35
CA THR A 572 16.24 -40.03 -11.93
C THR A 572 17.43 -40.93 -11.64
N MET A 573 18.65 -40.46 -11.93
CA MET A 573 19.88 -41.21 -11.69
C MET A 573 20.06 -41.52 -10.20
N GLN A 574 19.83 -40.54 -9.32
CA GLN A 574 19.94 -40.75 -7.87
C GLN A 574 18.92 -41.77 -7.38
N THR A 575 17.65 -41.63 -7.77
CA THR A 575 16.59 -42.56 -7.35
C THR A 575 16.80 -43.95 -7.94
N TYR A 576 17.36 -44.05 -9.14
CA TYR A 576 17.72 -45.34 -9.73
C TYR A 576 18.87 -46.00 -8.98
N CYS A 577 19.91 -45.25 -8.62
CA CYS A 577 20.99 -45.77 -7.76
C CYS A 577 20.43 -46.29 -6.43
N ASP A 578 19.58 -45.50 -5.78
CA ASP A 578 18.97 -45.88 -4.50
C ASP A 578 18.11 -47.14 -4.64
N ALA A 579 17.28 -47.23 -5.70
CA ALA A 579 16.43 -48.40 -5.96
C ALA A 579 17.24 -49.66 -6.28
N VAL A 580 18.33 -49.53 -7.05
CA VAL A 580 19.24 -50.65 -7.38
C VAL A 580 19.92 -51.19 -6.13
N LEU A 581 20.39 -50.32 -5.24
CA LEU A 581 21.04 -50.73 -3.99
C LEU A 581 20.09 -51.42 -2.99
N GLN A 582 18.78 -51.43 -3.24
CA GLN A 582 17.77 -52.16 -2.45
C GLN A 582 17.44 -53.55 -3.02
N ILE A 583 18.02 -53.95 -4.16
CA ILE A 583 17.84 -55.30 -4.70
C ILE A 583 18.55 -56.30 -3.75
N PRO A 584 17.86 -57.35 -3.27
CA PRO A 584 18.41 -58.24 -2.25
C PRO A 584 19.54 -59.14 -2.77
N GLU A 585 19.34 -59.80 -3.92
CA GLU A 585 20.29 -60.74 -4.52
C GLU A 585 20.26 -60.62 -6.05
N LEU A 586 21.41 -60.85 -6.69
CA LEU A 586 21.59 -60.82 -8.14
C LEU A 586 22.29 -62.11 -8.61
N THR A 587 21.65 -62.82 -9.53
CA THR A 587 22.29 -63.90 -10.30
C THR A 587 23.34 -63.36 -11.30
N PRO A 588 24.26 -64.20 -11.81
CA PRO A 588 25.22 -63.77 -12.84
C PRO A 588 24.56 -63.22 -14.10
N HIS A 589 23.44 -63.81 -14.52
CA HIS A 589 22.66 -63.33 -15.66
C HIS A 589 22.00 -61.98 -15.38
N SER A 590 21.34 -61.84 -14.24
CA SER A 590 20.67 -60.59 -13.87
C SER A 590 21.64 -59.45 -13.53
N THR A 591 22.86 -59.77 -13.08
CA THR A 591 23.97 -58.81 -12.98
C THR A 591 24.36 -58.24 -14.35
N LYS A 592 24.47 -59.10 -15.38
CA LYS A 592 24.73 -58.66 -16.76
C LYS A 592 23.55 -57.83 -17.31
N GLN A 593 22.31 -58.24 -17.02
CA GLN A 593 21.11 -57.49 -17.42
C GLN A 593 21.05 -56.09 -16.79
N LEU A 594 21.25 -55.99 -15.48
CA LEU A 594 21.25 -54.71 -14.77
C LEU A 594 22.35 -53.77 -15.29
N ALA A 595 23.54 -54.30 -15.62
CA ALA A 595 24.59 -53.51 -16.24
C ALA A 595 24.17 -52.97 -17.62
N THR A 596 23.49 -53.78 -18.44
CA THR A 596 22.91 -53.34 -19.73
C THR A 596 21.83 -52.27 -19.53
N ASP A 597 20.96 -52.41 -18.53
CA ASP A 597 19.90 -51.45 -18.24
C ASP A 597 20.48 -50.09 -17.79
N ILE A 598 21.51 -50.10 -16.95
CA ILE A 598 22.19 -48.86 -16.55
C ILE A 598 22.97 -48.24 -17.72
N ASP A 599 23.66 -49.03 -18.55
CA ASP A 599 24.33 -48.52 -19.74
C ASP A 599 23.34 -47.85 -20.70
N TYR A 600 22.14 -48.40 -20.86
CA TYR A 600 21.09 -47.77 -21.66
C TYR A 600 20.72 -46.38 -21.11
N LEU A 601 20.50 -46.26 -19.79
CA LEU A 601 20.20 -44.97 -19.18
C LEU A 601 21.36 -43.96 -19.35
N ILE A 602 22.61 -44.41 -19.20
CA ILE A 602 23.80 -43.56 -19.43
C ILE A 602 23.80 -43.04 -20.87
N ASN A 603 23.57 -43.91 -21.86
CA ASN A 603 23.50 -43.50 -23.27
C ASN A 603 22.37 -42.50 -23.54
N VAL A 604 21.23 -42.63 -22.86
CA VAL A 604 20.13 -41.65 -22.95
C VAL A 604 20.54 -40.30 -22.37
N MET A 605 21.23 -40.27 -21.23
CA MET A 605 21.74 -39.02 -20.66
C MET A 605 22.78 -38.36 -21.56
N ASP A 606 23.72 -39.14 -22.10
CA ASP A 606 24.74 -38.66 -23.03
C ASP A 606 24.11 -38.10 -24.32
N ALA A 607 23.06 -38.74 -24.84
CA ALA A 607 22.31 -38.26 -26.02
C ALA A 607 21.60 -36.92 -25.77
N LEU A 608 21.27 -36.62 -24.51
CA LEU A 608 20.68 -35.35 -24.06
C LEU A 608 21.75 -34.32 -23.65
N GLY A 609 23.04 -34.62 -23.82
CA GLY A 609 24.15 -33.74 -23.45
C GLY A 609 24.39 -33.65 -21.93
N LEU A 610 23.84 -34.57 -21.14
CA LEU A 610 23.95 -34.59 -19.68
C LEU A 610 24.99 -35.60 -19.21
N GLN A 611 25.77 -35.22 -18.20
CA GLN A 611 26.78 -36.10 -17.62
C GLN A 611 26.16 -37.12 -16.64
N PRO A 612 26.48 -38.41 -16.74
CA PRO A 612 26.01 -39.41 -15.80
C PRO A 612 26.65 -39.21 -14.42
N SER A 613 25.88 -39.43 -13.35
CA SER A 613 26.37 -39.24 -11.98
C SER A 613 27.53 -40.19 -11.65
N ARG A 614 28.49 -39.72 -10.85
CA ARG A 614 29.64 -40.53 -10.41
C ARG A 614 29.20 -41.80 -9.70
N THR A 615 28.13 -41.74 -8.91
CA THR A 615 27.56 -42.91 -8.22
C THR A 615 27.07 -43.97 -9.20
N LEU A 616 26.36 -43.56 -10.26
CA LEU A 616 25.86 -44.48 -11.29
C LEU A 616 27.01 -45.15 -12.04
N GLN A 617 28.03 -44.36 -12.44
CA GLN A 617 29.26 -44.89 -13.07
C GLN A 617 29.98 -45.90 -12.19
N ASN A 618 30.09 -45.62 -10.88
CA ASN A 618 30.72 -46.51 -9.91
C ASN A 618 29.95 -47.82 -9.74
N ILE A 619 28.62 -47.77 -9.73
CA ILE A 619 27.76 -48.98 -9.65
C ILE A 619 27.97 -49.86 -10.90
N VAL A 620 27.94 -49.28 -12.10
CA VAL A 620 28.18 -50.04 -13.35
C VAL A 620 29.57 -50.67 -13.37
N MET A 621 30.59 -49.92 -12.94
CA MET A 621 31.96 -50.42 -12.86
C MET A 621 32.06 -51.64 -11.92
N LEU A 622 31.38 -51.60 -10.78
CA LEU A 622 31.32 -52.71 -9.83
C LEU A 622 30.49 -53.89 -10.36
N LEU A 623 29.39 -53.67 -11.08
CA LEU A 623 28.57 -54.73 -11.67
C LEU A 623 29.32 -55.47 -12.81
N LYS A 624 30.10 -54.73 -13.61
CA LYS A 624 30.90 -55.29 -14.72
C LYS A 624 32.20 -55.96 -14.28
N ALA A 625 32.66 -55.71 -13.05
CA ALA A 625 33.89 -56.30 -12.54
C ALA A 625 33.78 -57.83 -12.43
N LYS A 626 34.81 -58.54 -12.91
CA LYS A 626 34.92 -59.99 -12.73
C LYS A 626 35.08 -60.32 -11.23
N PRO A 627 34.56 -61.45 -10.75
CA PRO A 627 34.70 -61.84 -9.34
C PRO A 627 36.15 -61.83 -8.84
N GLU A 628 37.10 -62.24 -9.68
CA GLU A 628 38.53 -62.29 -9.38
C GLU A 628 39.17 -60.90 -9.23
N ASP A 629 38.70 -59.91 -10.00
CA ASP A 629 39.25 -58.55 -10.06
C ASP A 629 38.49 -57.57 -9.17
N TYR A 630 37.40 -58.00 -8.51
CA TYR A 630 36.48 -57.14 -7.78
C TYR A 630 37.17 -56.33 -6.67
N ARG A 631 38.09 -56.98 -5.92
CA ARG A 631 38.90 -56.31 -4.88
C ARG A 631 39.87 -55.27 -5.43
N GLN A 632 40.30 -55.39 -6.69
CA GLN A 632 41.21 -54.43 -7.31
C GLN A 632 40.45 -53.21 -7.83
N VAL A 633 39.33 -53.44 -8.50
CA VAL A 633 38.46 -52.38 -9.06
C VAL A 633 37.82 -51.53 -7.94
N SER A 634 37.51 -52.13 -6.79
CA SER A 634 36.86 -51.44 -5.68
C SER A 634 37.78 -50.55 -4.82
N LYS A 635 39.11 -50.61 -4.98
CA LYS A 635 40.08 -49.87 -4.14
C LYS A 635 39.99 -48.34 -4.25
N GLY A 636 39.40 -47.81 -5.33
CA GLY A 636 39.20 -46.37 -5.55
C GLY A 636 37.76 -45.87 -5.33
N LEU A 637 36.84 -46.76 -4.94
CA LEU A 637 35.41 -46.49 -4.89
C LEU A 637 34.89 -46.33 -3.45
N PRO A 638 33.74 -45.66 -3.23
CA PRO A 638 33.16 -45.53 -1.89
C PRO A 638 32.90 -46.90 -1.26
N ARG A 639 33.51 -47.16 -0.10
CA ARG A 639 33.48 -48.48 0.58
C ARG A 639 32.06 -49.02 0.78
N ARG A 640 31.11 -48.17 1.16
CA ARG A 640 29.70 -48.57 1.36
C ARG A 640 29.08 -49.13 0.08
N LEU A 641 29.28 -48.47 -1.06
CA LEU A 641 28.76 -48.94 -2.35
C LEU A 641 29.41 -50.27 -2.75
N ALA A 642 30.73 -50.38 -2.61
CA ALA A 642 31.47 -51.60 -2.94
C ALA A 642 31.04 -52.81 -2.11
N THR A 643 30.79 -52.63 -0.80
CA THR A 643 30.30 -53.69 0.08
C THR A 643 28.86 -54.10 -0.25
N THR A 644 27.97 -53.14 -0.49
CA THR A 644 26.56 -53.45 -0.83
C THR A 644 26.48 -54.21 -2.16
N VAL A 645 27.17 -53.75 -3.20
CA VAL A 645 27.17 -54.44 -4.51
C VAL A 645 27.83 -55.82 -4.44
N ALA A 646 28.83 -56.01 -3.57
CA ALA A 646 29.45 -57.32 -3.34
C ALA A 646 28.48 -58.30 -2.68
N ALA A 647 27.75 -57.83 -1.66
CA ALA A 647 26.73 -58.61 -0.97
C ALA A 647 25.59 -59.00 -1.93
N MET A 648 25.13 -58.07 -2.77
CA MET A 648 24.10 -58.34 -3.78
C MET A 648 24.53 -59.42 -4.79
N ARG A 649 25.80 -59.45 -5.19
CA ARG A 649 26.34 -60.40 -6.18
C ARG A 649 26.85 -61.71 -5.57
N GLY A 650 26.92 -61.82 -4.24
CA GLY A 650 27.55 -62.97 -3.55
C GLY A 650 29.05 -63.11 -3.83
N VAL A 651 29.78 -62.00 -4.00
CA VAL A 651 31.24 -61.97 -4.28
C VAL A 651 32.02 -61.56 -3.03
N ASP A 652 33.16 -62.21 -2.76
CA ASP A 652 34.02 -61.90 -1.62
C ASP A 652 34.66 -60.51 -1.76
N TYR A 653 34.26 -59.57 -0.89
CA TYR A 653 34.83 -58.23 -0.76
C TYR A 653 35.99 -58.20 0.24
#